data_AF-A0A0D2SS08-F1
#
_entry.id   AF-A0A0D2SS08-F1
#
_cell.length_a   1.000
_cell.length_b   1.000
_cell.length_c   1.000
_cell.angle_alpha   90.00
_cell.angle_beta   90.00
_cell.angle_gamma   90.00
#
_symmetry.space_group_name_H-M   'P 1'
#
loop_
_entity.id
_entity.type
_entity.pdbx_description
1 polymer ?
#
loop_
_entity_poly.entity_id
_entity_poly.type
_entity_poly.pdbx_seq_one_letter_code
_entity_poly.pdbx_strand_id
1 'polypeptide(L)'
;MQNAWEFHCSEGEYKDPQGKPFKRVLWHHKLSYQRTPGDEVEDMFILLNEVKKQIPSVTAVSSGAIASDYQRLRVESVCSRLGLVSLAYLWKQDQSLLLQEMITNEIMAITVKVAAMGLDPAKHLGKEIAFLEPYLHKLKDLYGINVCGEGGEYETLTLDCPLFQNARIMLDDFQVVLHSSDSIAPVGVLHPLKFHLESKQSNSLSGNNKTNDLCRENISSVFEVQGVNLEECKAPGEPDPEVNDLIEVSSHRLHLSKTEKDNTFSICCWLQDTSGPPTGLQGDLKLILRQIELQLEGCGLGWEHVLYIHLYISDMDQFTQANETYVRFITQDKCPFGVPSRSTIELPLIQAGLGRAYVEVLVANDQSKRVLHVQSISCWAPSCIGPYSQATLHKEILHMAGQLGLDPPTMTLCDGGSTAELESALQNSEAIAKCFNCSISTSAILFVVYCSTNIPLDERPKIHDNLDTFAKQLKLSHLDKGTKPEVLDPIFLYILVPDLPKRALVEIKPILYVPETMETPEETSCQLSSIVAPTSFGFQPADWHDSCIQKCVIPGKICAVVLSITSVVAMKICSDSMNADWSNNNHQNFLTESQMKRISRFCIFLLNKTIIENDFSWKDTMSLRLYFPPNLHVPLETLSNLFADGFKELDQMNGGTKVGGKPIFNLVPVLGAGISAACTNDIITCELFARKS
;
A
#
# COMPACT_ATOMS: atom_id res chain seq x y z
N MET A 1 -27.73 -22.50 21.88
CA MET A 1 -26.73 -21.60 21.28
C MET A 1 -25.82 -21.10 22.39
N GLN A 2 -24.83 -21.91 22.77
CA GLN A 2 -23.65 -21.38 23.47
C GLN A 2 -22.64 -21.11 22.35
N ASN A 3 -22.50 -19.86 21.95
CA ASN A 3 -21.32 -19.44 21.21
C ASN A 3 -20.18 -19.42 22.24
N ALA A 4 -19.58 -20.58 22.48
CA ALA A 4 -18.34 -20.68 23.22
C ALA A 4 -17.20 -20.26 22.26
N TRP A 5 -17.03 -18.96 22.09
CA TRP A 5 -15.74 -18.38 21.75
C TRP A 5 -15.12 -17.92 23.06
N GLU A 6 -14.62 -18.87 23.86
CA GLU A 6 -13.87 -18.53 25.08
C GLU A 6 -12.46 -18.09 24.67
N PHE A 7 -12.31 -16.82 24.31
CA PHE A 7 -11.00 -16.22 24.29
C PHE A 7 -10.50 -16.03 25.72
N HIS A 8 -9.62 -16.92 26.16
CA HIS A 8 -8.62 -16.57 27.16
C HIS A 8 -7.73 -15.47 26.54
N CYS A 9 -8.12 -14.21 26.71
CA CYS A 9 -7.13 -13.15 26.81
C CYS A 9 -6.20 -13.57 27.94
N SER A 10 -4.93 -13.86 27.61
CA SER A 10 -3.88 -13.98 28.62
C SER A 10 -3.98 -12.77 29.53
N GLU A 11 -4.28 -13.02 30.81
CA GLU A 11 -4.35 -12.04 31.87
C GLU A 11 -3.07 -11.19 31.87
N GLY A 12 -3.16 -9.98 31.34
CA GLY A 12 -1.98 -9.15 31.13
C GLY A 12 -2.24 -7.75 30.56
N GLU A 13 -3.46 -7.21 30.63
CA GLU A 13 -3.73 -5.83 30.24
C GLU A 13 -4.69 -5.15 31.24
N TYR A 14 -4.19 -4.86 32.45
CA TYR A 14 -4.85 -3.93 33.36
C TYR A 14 -3.86 -2.87 33.87
N LYS A 15 -4.11 -1.63 33.43
CA LYS A 15 -3.78 -0.29 33.98
C LYS A 15 -2.46 -0.12 34.78
N ASP A 16 -1.64 0.84 34.33
CA ASP A 16 -0.77 1.62 35.22
C ASP A 16 -1.65 2.48 36.16
N PRO A 17 -1.42 2.50 37.48
CA PRO A 17 -2.17 3.28 38.47
C PRO A 17 -2.21 4.82 38.29
N GLN A 18 -1.62 5.39 37.22
CA GLN A 18 -1.53 6.84 37.02
C GLN A 18 -2.49 7.46 35.98
N GLY A 19 -3.39 6.70 35.37
CA GLY A 19 -4.48 7.28 34.56
C GLY A 19 -4.04 8.06 33.31
N LYS A 20 -2.86 7.75 32.73
CA LYS A 20 -2.49 8.26 31.41
C LYS A 20 -3.18 7.44 30.31
N PRO A 21 -3.70 8.08 29.25
CA PRO A 21 -4.25 7.37 28.10
C PRO A 21 -3.13 6.55 27.43
N PHE A 22 -3.35 5.25 27.26
CA PHE A 22 -2.49 4.42 26.43
C PHE A 22 -2.54 4.95 25.00
N LYS A 23 -1.48 5.64 24.55
CA LYS A 23 -1.16 5.70 23.12
C LYS A 23 -0.82 4.27 22.72
N ARG A 24 -1.76 3.56 22.09
CA ARG A 24 -1.60 2.21 21.52
C ARG A 24 -0.44 2.24 20.52
N VAL A 25 0.77 1.94 20.99
CA VAL A 25 1.86 1.52 20.10
C VAL A 25 1.58 0.05 19.82
N LEU A 26 1.03 -0.24 18.63
CA LEU A 26 0.87 -1.60 18.13
C LEU A 26 2.26 -2.18 17.85
N TRP A 27 2.86 -2.81 18.86
CA TRP A 27 4.14 -3.50 18.76
C TRP A 27 4.04 -4.75 17.88
N HIS A 28 5.13 -5.04 17.17
CA HIS A 28 5.30 -6.13 16.20
C HIS A 28 4.72 -7.48 16.66
N HIS A 29 3.48 -7.77 16.28
CA HIS A 29 3.00 -9.13 16.17
C HIS A 29 3.36 -9.62 14.76
N LYS A 30 3.78 -10.88 14.63
CA LYS A 30 3.87 -11.51 13.30
C LYS A 30 2.52 -11.29 12.61
N LEU A 31 2.53 -10.71 11.42
CA LEU A 31 1.30 -10.42 10.66
C LEU A 31 0.66 -11.71 10.14
N SER A 32 1.36 -12.84 10.24
CA SER A 32 0.87 -14.16 9.91
C SER A 32 0.45 -14.94 11.16
N TYR A 33 -0.71 -15.58 11.06
CA TYR A 33 -1.14 -16.61 11.99
C TYR A 33 -0.12 -17.76 12.01
N GLN A 34 0.25 -18.21 13.21
CA GLN A 34 1.09 -19.40 13.40
C GLN A 34 0.26 -20.49 14.06
N ARG A 35 0.31 -21.71 13.51
CA ARG A 35 -0.42 -22.86 14.05
C ARG A 35 0.05 -23.16 15.46
N THR A 36 -0.89 -23.24 16.40
CA THR A 36 -0.62 -23.71 17.76
C THR A 36 -1.35 -25.04 18.04
N PRO A 37 -0.84 -25.90 18.94
CA PRO A 37 -1.55 -27.12 19.33
C PRO A 37 -2.86 -26.77 20.04
N GLY A 38 -3.98 -27.38 19.60
CA GLY A 38 -5.32 -27.10 20.16
C GLY A 38 -5.97 -25.80 19.67
N ASP A 39 -5.51 -25.28 18.54
CA ASP A 39 -5.99 -24.01 18.00
C ASP A 39 -7.28 -24.15 17.19
N GLU A 40 -8.32 -23.43 17.62
CA GLU A 40 -9.65 -23.38 16.99
C GLU A 40 -9.61 -22.95 15.52
N VAL A 41 -8.54 -22.26 15.09
CA VAL A 41 -8.34 -21.89 13.68
C VAL A 41 -8.21 -23.13 12.78
N GLU A 42 -7.61 -24.22 13.28
CA GLU A 42 -7.53 -25.47 12.53
C GLU A 42 -8.87 -26.21 12.50
N ASP A 43 -9.70 -26.07 13.55
CA ASP A 43 -11.06 -26.61 13.55
C ASP A 43 -11.91 -25.90 12.49
N MET A 44 -11.77 -24.57 12.37
CA MET A 44 -12.39 -23.78 11.29
C MET A 44 -11.87 -24.22 9.91
N PHE A 45 -10.57 -24.51 9.76
CA PHE A 45 -10.01 -25.04 8.52
C PHE A 45 -10.63 -26.39 8.14
N ILE A 46 -10.74 -27.32 9.10
CA ILE A 46 -11.35 -28.64 8.87
C ILE A 46 -12.81 -28.48 8.44
N LEU A 47 -13.58 -27.65 9.16
CA LEU A 47 -14.98 -27.37 8.85
C LEU A 47 -15.15 -26.79 7.44
N LEU A 48 -14.40 -25.73 7.12
CA LEU A 48 -14.53 -25.05 5.82
C LEU A 48 -14.01 -25.90 4.66
N ASN A 49 -13.01 -26.75 4.88
CA ASN A 49 -12.57 -27.73 3.89
C ASN A 49 -13.69 -28.73 3.56
N GLU A 50 -14.42 -29.19 4.58
CA GLU A 50 -15.56 -30.09 4.37
C GLU A 50 -16.72 -29.38 3.67
N VAL A 51 -17.06 -28.15 4.06
CA VAL A 51 -18.04 -27.32 3.36
C VAL A 51 -17.67 -27.17 1.88
N LYS A 52 -16.40 -26.90 1.56
CA LYS A 52 -15.92 -26.77 0.19
C LYS A 52 -16.03 -28.08 -0.60
N LYS A 53 -15.76 -29.23 0.04
CA LYS A 53 -15.93 -30.55 -0.59
C LYS A 53 -17.40 -30.85 -0.90
N GLN A 54 -18.30 -30.54 0.02
CA GLN A 54 -19.74 -30.79 -0.13
C GLN A 54 -20.43 -29.78 -1.05
N ILE A 55 -19.96 -28.53 -1.05
CA ILE A 55 -20.50 -27.42 -1.84
C ILE A 55 -19.36 -26.77 -2.65
N PRO A 56 -18.90 -27.40 -3.74
CA PRO A 56 -17.77 -26.91 -4.54
C PRO A 56 -17.99 -25.52 -5.17
N SER A 57 -19.23 -25.04 -5.22
CA SER A 57 -19.58 -23.70 -5.70
C SER A 57 -19.28 -22.59 -4.68
N VAL A 58 -18.96 -22.91 -3.42
CA VAL A 58 -18.55 -21.91 -2.43
C VAL A 58 -17.18 -21.36 -2.80
N THR A 59 -17.11 -20.03 -2.95
CA THR A 59 -15.89 -19.31 -3.33
C THR A 59 -15.39 -18.36 -2.26
N ALA A 60 -16.18 -18.08 -1.23
CA ALA A 60 -15.87 -17.05 -0.24
C ALA A 60 -16.43 -17.36 1.16
N VAL A 61 -15.84 -16.72 2.17
CA VAL A 61 -16.29 -16.73 3.57
C VAL A 61 -16.48 -15.29 4.01
N SER A 62 -17.67 -14.97 4.54
CA SER A 62 -17.98 -13.67 5.13
C SER A 62 -17.82 -13.72 6.64
N SER A 63 -17.12 -12.73 7.21
CA SER A 63 -16.89 -12.59 8.64
C SER A 63 -17.44 -11.27 9.17
N GLY A 64 -17.92 -11.29 10.41
CA GLY A 64 -18.47 -10.12 11.10
C GLY A 64 -17.45 -9.31 11.89
N ALA A 65 -16.15 -9.46 11.65
CA ALA A 65 -15.11 -8.72 12.38
C ALA A 65 -15.20 -7.21 12.05
N ILE A 66 -15.27 -6.37 13.09
CA ILE A 66 -15.47 -4.91 12.91
C ILE A 66 -14.15 -4.15 13.08
N ALA A 67 -13.34 -4.45 14.09
CA ALA A 67 -12.08 -3.76 14.33
C ALA A 67 -10.89 -4.70 14.59
N SER A 68 -11.13 -5.93 15.02
CA SER A 68 -10.11 -6.88 15.43
C SER A 68 -9.30 -7.42 14.24
N ASP A 69 -8.04 -7.00 14.14
CA ASP A 69 -7.07 -7.59 13.21
C ASP A 69 -6.82 -9.06 13.51
N TYR A 70 -6.81 -9.44 14.78
CA TYR A 70 -6.57 -10.80 15.22
C TYR A 70 -7.61 -11.79 14.69
N GLN A 71 -8.89 -11.45 14.74
CA GLN A 71 -9.97 -12.29 14.20
C GLN A 71 -9.90 -12.36 12.67
N ARG A 72 -9.73 -11.21 12.01
CA ARG A 72 -9.65 -11.12 10.55
C ARG A 72 -8.51 -11.97 9.99
N LEU A 73 -7.29 -11.82 10.52
CA LEU A 73 -6.09 -12.52 10.03
C LEU A 73 -6.21 -14.05 10.10
N ARG A 74 -6.96 -14.58 11.09
CA ARG A 74 -7.23 -16.01 11.24
C ARG A 74 -8.17 -16.54 10.16
N VAL A 75 -9.26 -15.81 9.88
CA VAL A 75 -10.18 -16.14 8.78
C VAL A 75 -9.45 -16.06 7.44
N GLU A 76 -8.67 -14.99 7.22
CA GLU A 76 -7.86 -14.83 6.01
C GLU A 76 -6.87 -15.97 5.81
N SER A 77 -6.20 -16.44 6.88
CA SER A 77 -5.26 -17.56 6.81
C SER A 77 -5.94 -18.85 6.32
N VAL A 78 -7.11 -19.18 6.89
CA VAL A 78 -7.88 -20.36 6.49
C VAL A 78 -8.39 -20.23 5.06
N CYS A 79 -8.95 -19.07 4.71
CA CYS A 79 -9.43 -18.79 3.36
C CYS A 79 -8.31 -18.92 2.31
N SER A 80 -7.15 -18.33 2.57
CA SER A 80 -5.98 -18.40 1.69
C SER A 80 -5.55 -19.86 1.43
N ARG A 81 -5.42 -20.67 2.49
CA ARG A 81 -5.06 -22.10 2.39
C ARG A 81 -6.10 -22.94 1.63
N LEU A 82 -7.37 -22.56 1.71
CA LEU A 82 -8.46 -23.24 1.00
C LEU A 82 -8.74 -22.64 -0.38
N GLY A 83 -8.04 -21.59 -0.81
CA GLY A 83 -8.35 -20.87 -2.05
C GLY A 83 -9.77 -20.27 -2.04
N LEU A 84 -10.23 -19.80 -0.89
CA LEU A 84 -11.47 -19.04 -0.69
C LEU A 84 -11.16 -17.55 -0.53
N VAL A 85 -12.10 -16.69 -0.89
CA VAL A 85 -12.02 -15.24 -0.67
C VAL A 85 -12.52 -14.89 0.73
N SER A 86 -11.77 -14.09 1.48
CA SER A 86 -12.22 -13.53 2.76
C SER A 86 -13.00 -12.23 2.53
N LEU A 87 -14.24 -12.16 3.00
CA LEU A 87 -15.09 -10.97 2.98
C LEU A 87 -15.21 -10.43 4.42
N ALA A 88 -14.75 -9.20 4.64
CA ALA A 88 -14.78 -8.51 5.93
C ALA A 88 -15.30 -7.08 5.73
N TYR A 89 -16.55 -6.97 5.26
CA TYR A 89 -17.17 -5.68 4.89
C TYR A 89 -17.24 -4.67 6.03
N LEU A 90 -17.41 -5.15 7.27
CA LEU A 90 -17.53 -4.30 8.46
C LEU A 90 -16.18 -3.84 9.02
N TRP A 91 -15.07 -4.44 8.57
CA TRP A 91 -13.77 -4.19 9.15
C TRP A 91 -13.33 -2.74 8.91
N LYS A 92 -12.79 -2.08 9.94
CA LYS A 92 -12.39 -0.66 9.99
C LYS A 92 -13.51 0.36 9.71
N GLN A 93 -14.77 -0.05 9.64
CA GLN A 93 -15.89 0.89 9.59
C GLN A 93 -15.98 1.69 10.89
N ASP A 94 -16.53 2.90 10.81
CA ASP A 94 -16.82 3.69 12.01
C ASP A 94 -17.92 2.99 12.82
N GLN A 95 -17.62 2.64 14.08
CA GLN A 95 -18.52 1.83 14.89
C GLN A 95 -19.79 2.60 15.29
N SER A 96 -19.73 3.92 15.39
CA SER A 96 -20.90 4.74 15.71
C SER A 96 -21.87 4.77 14.52
N LEU A 97 -21.34 5.00 13.31
CA LEU A 97 -22.13 4.94 12.08
C LEU A 97 -22.68 3.52 11.85
N LEU A 98 -21.86 2.50 12.02
CA LEU A 98 -22.27 1.11 11.84
C LEU A 98 -23.42 0.72 12.80
N LEU A 99 -23.33 1.11 14.08
CA LEU A 99 -24.41 0.89 15.04
C LEU A 99 -25.72 1.57 14.60
N GLN A 100 -25.62 2.82 14.13
CA GLN A 100 -26.75 3.58 13.61
C GLN A 100 -27.34 2.92 12.36
N GLU A 101 -26.50 2.40 11.46
CA GLU A 101 -26.95 1.67 10.28
C GLU A 101 -27.66 0.37 10.66
N MET A 102 -27.16 -0.40 11.62
CA MET A 102 -27.84 -1.61 12.10
C MET A 102 -29.26 -1.30 12.62
N ILE A 103 -29.40 -0.22 13.39
CA ILE A 103 -30.70 0.25 13.91
C ILE A 103 -31.60 0.72 12.77
N THR A 104 -31.06 1.52 11.85
CA THR A 104 -31.80 2.07 10.69
C THR A 104 -32.28 0.96 9.75
N ASN A 105 -31.51 -0.11 9.61
CA ASN A 105 -31.86 -1.30 8.84
C ASN A 105 -32.70 -2.33 9.63
N GLU A 106 -33.31 -1.91 10.73
CA GLU A 106 -34.26 -2.71 11.51
C GLU A 106 -33.69 -4.04 12.05
N ILE A 107 -32.38 -4.07 12.39
CA ILE A 107 -31.78 -5.21 13.09
C ILE A 107 -32.17 -5.12 14.57
N MET A 108 -33.22 -5.87 14.93
CA MET A 108 -33.73 -5.98 16.29
C MET A 108 -32.87 -6.96 17.09
N ALA A 109 -31.82 -6.44 17.73
CA ALA A 109 -30.95 -7.21 18.62
C ALA A 109 -31.07 -6.75 20.07
N ILE A 110 -31.05 -7.71 21.00
CA ILE A 110 -31.00 -7.45 22.43
C ILE A 110 -29.61 -7.79 22.98
N THR A 111 -29.21 -7.15 24.06
CA THR A 111 -28.00 -7.53 24.81
C THR A 111 -28.24 -8.82 25.60
N VAL A 112 -27.34 -9.78 25.45
CA VAL A 112 -27.37 -11.07 26.17
C VAL A 112 -26.17 -11.27 27.08
N LYS A 113 -25.15 -10.43 26.97
CA LYS A 113 -24.06 -10.34 27.95
C LYS A 113 -23.68 -8.89 28.10
N VAL A 114 -23.26 -8.50 29.30
CA VAL A 114 -22.56 -7.25 29.54
C VAL A 114 -21.36 -7.51 30.44
N ALA A 115 -20.24 -6.86 30.15
CA ALA A 115 -18.96 -7.07 30.81
C ALA A 115 -18.06 -5.82 30.79
N ALA A 116 -18.65 -4.62 30.86
CA ALA A 116 -17.91 -3.37 30.82
C ALA A 116 -18.34 -2.38 31.91
N MET A 117 -17.41 -1.50 32.27
CA MET A 117 -17.67 -0.40 33.20
C MET A 117 -18.83 0.48 32.71
N GLY A 118 -19.81 0.71 33.59
CA GLY A 118 -21.03 1.43 33.26
C GLY A 118 -22.18 0.56 32.75
N LEU A 119 -21.93 -0.68 32.31
CA LEU A 119 -22.99 -1.62 31.93
C LEU A 119 -23.41 -2.48 33.13
N ASP A 120 -24.53 -2.12 33.75
CA ASP A 120 -25.22 -2.87 34.80
C ASP A 120 -26.08 -4.03 34.23
N PRO A 121 -25.79 -5.31 34.58
CA PRO A 121 -26.57 -6.46 34.15
C PRO A 121 -28.08 -6.35 34.42
N ALA A 122 -28.48 -5.80 35.57
CA ALA A 122 -29.88 -5.73 35.96
C ALA A 122 -30.68 -4.71 35.13
N LYS A 123 -29.98 -3.71 34.55
CA LYS A 123 -30.62 -2.64 33.77
C LYS A 123 -30.52 -2.86 32.28
N HIS A 124 -29.40 -3.41 31.83
CA HIS A 124 -29.06 -3.42 30.42
C HIS A 124 -29.29 -4.76 29.73
N LEU A 125 -29.25 -5.91 30.43
CA LEU A 125 -29.53 -7.20 29.79
C LEU A 125 -30.98 -7.28 29.29
N GLY A 126 -31.16 -7.87 28.12
CA GLY A 126 -32.46 -8.01 27.46
C GLY A 126 -32.99 -6.72 26.84
N LYS A 127 -32.24 -5.62 26.90
CA LYS A 127 -32.62 -4.36 26.25
C LYS A 127 -32.19 -4.37 24.79
N GLU A 128 -33.03 -3.80 23.94
CA GLU A 128 -32.71 -3.60 22.54
C GLU A 128 -31.53 -2.64 22.37
N ILE A 129 -30.67 -2.93 21.40
CA ILE A 129 -29.52 -2.09 21.06
C ILE A 129 -29.97 -0.68 20.64
N ALA A 130 -31.08 -0.56 19.91
CA ALA A 130 -31.65 0.74 19.53
C ALA A 130 -31.97 1.61 20.75
N PHE A 131 -32.45 1.00 21.84
CA PHE A 131 -32.72 1.72 23.09
C PHE A 131 -31.44 2.10 23.83
N LEU A 132 -30.40 1.28 23.75
CA LEU A 132 -29.12 1.50 24.44
C LEU A 132 -28.18 2.44 23.68
N GLU A 133 -28.39 2.70 22.39
CA GLU A 133 -27.49 3.47 21.52
C GLU A 133 -27.04 4.82 22.12
N PRO A 134 -27.93 5.68 22.66
CA PRO A 134 -27.49 6.97 23.21
C PRO A 134 -26.63 6.80 24.47
N TYR A 135 -26.90 5.73 25.23
CA TYR A 135 -26.17 5.41 26.44
C TYR A 135 -24.78 4.84 26.12
N LEU A 136 -24.66 3.98 25.11
CA LEU A 136 -23.39 3.44 24.65
C LEU A 136 -22.45 4.55 24.16
N HIS A 137 -22.97 5.53 23.41
CA HIS A 137 -22.20 6.71 23.02
C HIS A 137 -21.70 7.52 24.21
N LYS A 138 -22.56 7.74 25.22
CA LYS A 138 -22.15 8.39 26.46
C LYS A 138 -21.04 7.61 27.18
N LEU A 139 -21.11 6.28 27.21
CA LEU A 139 -20.06 5.45 27.82
C LEU A 139 -18.76 5.46 27.00
N LYS A 140 -18.83 5.57 25.67
CA LYS A 140 -17.67 5.77 24.81
C LYS A 140 -16.92 7.05 25.19
N ASP A 141 -17.63 8.14 25.41
CA ASP A 141 -17.03 9.42 25.82
C ASP A 141 -16.44 9.37 27.24
N LEU A 142 -17.09 8.67 28.17
CA LEU A 142 -16.67 8.61 29.57
C LEU A 142 -15.55 7.60 29.83
N TYR A 143 -15.61 6.44 29.18
CA TYR A 143 -14.78 5.26 29.52
C TYR A 143 -14.07 4.64 28.31
N GLY A 144 -14.33 5.13 27.09
CA GLY A 144 -13.71 4.60 25.88
C GLY A 144 -14.23 3.23 25.46
N ILE A 145 -15.45 2.84 25.85
CA ILE A 145 -16.04 1.57 25.41
C ILE A 145 -16.24 1.54 23.89
N ASN A 146 -16.18 0.36 23.29
CA ASN A 146 -16.61 0.17 21.92
C ASN A 146 -18.15 0.13 21.83
N VAL A 147 -18.72 1.05 21.05
CA VAL A 147 -20.19 1.16 20.87
C VAL A 147 -20.81 -0.02 20.14
N CYS A 148 -20.03 -0.84 19.42
CA CYS A 148 -20.49 -2.08 18.79
C CYS A 148 -20.21 -3.34 19.65
N GLY A 149 -19.57 -3.21 20.81
CA GLY A 149 -19.25 -4.35 21.69
C GLY A 149 -18.10 -5.24 21.21
N GLU A 150 -17.30 -4.79 20.24
CA GLU A 150 -16.19 -5.55 19.63
C GLU A 150 -15.13 -6.00 20.66
N GLY A 151 -14.92 -5.22 21.73
CA GLY A 151 -13.98 -5.54 22.82
C GLY A 151 -14.54 -6.55 23.82
N GLY A 152 -15.73 -7.11 23.56
CA GLY A 152 -16.44 -7.98 24.49
C GLY A 152 -17.21 -7.22 25.57
N GLU A 153 -17.42 -5.91 25.40
CA GLU A 153 -18.15 -5.08 26.36
C GLU A 153 -19.58 -5.57 26.58
N TYR A 154 -20.20 -6.09 25.52
CA TYR A 154 -21.47 -6.78 25.55
C TYR A 154 -21.56 -7.75 24.37
N GLU A 155 -22.47 -8.73 24.47
CA GLU A 155 -22.83 -9.60 23.35
C GLU A 155 -24.32 -9.46 23.08
N THR A 156 -24.74 -9.75 21.84
CA THR A 156 -26.13 -9.57 21.40
C THR A 156 -26.74 -10.84 20.82
N LEU A 157 -28.06 -10.89 20.85
CA LEU A 157 -28.87 -11.88 20.14
C LEU A 157 -29.85 -11.14 19.24
N THR A 158 -29.76 -11.37 17.93
CA THR A 158 -30.71 -10.85 16.94
C THR A 158 -32.01 -11.62 17.02
N LEU A 159 -33.08 -10.95 17.45
CA LEU A 159 -34.43 -11.50 17.53
C LEU A 159 -35.18 -11.34 16.21
N ASP A 160 -34.93 -10.24 15.50
CA ASP A 160 -35.54 -9.99 14.21
C ASP A 160 -34.66 -9.12 13.28
N CYS A 161 -34.82 -9.28 11.97
CA CYS A 161 -34.29 -8.36 10.97
C CYS A 161 -35.02 -8.53 9.62
N PRO A 162 -34.81 -7.65 8.62
CA PRO A 162 -35.43 -7.78 7.30
C PRO A 162 -35.13 -9.11 6.58
N LEU A 163 -34.00 -9.76 6.88
CA LEU A 163 -33.65 -11.07 6.31
C LEU A 163 -34.47 -12.22 6.90
N PHE A 164 -35.06 -12.04 8.08
CA PHE A 164 -35.92 -13.04 8.70
C PHE A 164 -37.31 -12.94 8.06
N GLN A 165 -37.50 -13.57 6.89
CA GLN A 165 -38.71 -13.39 6.08
C GLN A 165 -39.95 -14.07 6.68
N ASN A 166 -39.77 -15.24 7.30
CA ASN A 166 -40.89 -16.11 7.69
C ASN A 166 -41.39 -15.86 9.12
N ALA A 167 -40.48 -15.61 10.06
CA ALA A 167 -40.81 -15.50 11.48
C ALA A 167 -39.73 -14.71 12.22
N ARG A 168 -40.10 -14.14 13.36
CA ARG A 168 -39.18 -13.54 14.33
C ARG A 168 -39.06 -14.39 15.59
N ILE A 169 -37.96 -14.27 16.32
CA ILE A 169 -37.71 -15.00 17.56
C ILE A 169 -38.31 -14.21 18.72
N MET A 170 -39.17 -14.86 19.49
CA MET A 170 -39.77 -14.30 20.71
C MET A 170 -39.21 -15.03 21.93
N LEU A 171 -38.60 -14.29 22.85
CA LEU A 171 -38.18 -14.83 24.14
C LEU A 171 -39.36 -14.81 25.12
N ASP A 172 -39.80 -15.99 25.55
CA ASP A 172 -40.91 -16.15 26.49
C ASP A 172 -40.45 -16.13 27.95
N ASP A 173 -39.28 -16.71 28.20
CA ASP A 173 -38.70 -16.85 29.54
C ASP A 173 -37.17 -16.87 29.46
N PHE A 174 -36.52 -16.22 30.42
CA PHE A 174 -35.07 -16.15 30.51
C PHE A 174 -34.63 -15.89 31.95
N GLN A 175 -33.41 -16.32 32.27
CA GLN A 175 -32.78 -16.02 33.55
C GLN A 175 -31.53 -15.15 33.35
N VAL A 176 -31.24 -14.29 34.32
CA VAL A 176 -29.99 -13.53 34.36
C VAL A 176 -29.03 -14.21 35.32
N VAL A 177 -27.87 -14.63 34.80
CA VAL A 177 -26.79 -15.27 35.54
C VAL A 177 -25.68 -14.25 35.74
N LEU A 178 -25.40 -13.88 36.99
CA LEU A 178 -24.26 -13.03 37.33
C LEU A 178 -22.99 -13.88 37.43
N HIS A 179 -22.03 -13.63 36.55
CA HIS A 179 -20.73 -14.31 36.56
C HIS A 179 -19.73 -13.62 37.50
N SER A 180 -19.78 -12.28 37.56
CA SER A 180 -18.99 -11.49 38.49
C SER A 180 -19.81 -10.31 38.99
N SER A 181 -19.81 -10.11 40.32
CA SER A 181 -20.44 -8.97 40.97
C SER A 181 -19.43 -7.86 41.29
N ASP A 182 -18.36 -7.72 40.50
CA ASP A 182 -17.40 -6.64 40.65
C ASP A 182 -18.12 -5.28 40.67
N SER A 183 -17.71 -4.41 41.60
CA SER A 183 -18.31 -3.08 41.77
C SER A 183 -17.98 -2.13 40.62
N ILE A 184 -16.93 -2.42 39.85
CA ILE A 184 -16.44 -1.56 38.77
C ILE A 184 -16.95 -2.03 37.39
N ALA A 185 -16.89 -3.34 37.12
CA ALA A 185 -17.29 -3.94 35.84
C ALA A 185 -18.03 -5.27 36.08
N PRO A 186 -19.31 -5.21 36.48
CA PRO A 186 -20.10 -6.42 36.71
C PRO A 186 -20.29 -7.19 35.40
N VAL A 187 -20.24 -8.52 35.49
CA VAL A 187 -20.43 -9.42 34.35
C VAL A 187 -21.71 -10.22 34.55
N GLY A 188 -22.64 -10.09 33.60
CA GLY A 188 -23.89 -10.82 33.60
C GLY A 188 -24.25 -11.34 32.23
N VAL A 189 -24.94 -12.48 32.22
CA VAL A 189 -25.38 -13.17 31.01
C VAL A 189 -26.88 -13.45 31.11
N LEU A 190 -27.62 -13.14 30.05
CA LEU A 190 -29.01 -13.54 29.85
C LEU A 190 -29.02 -14.93 29.21
N HIS A 191 -29.63 -15.88 29.90
CA HIS A 191 -29.78 -17.25 29.43
C HIS A 191 -31.26 -17.52 29.08
N PRO A 192 -31.62 -17.62 27.79
CA PRO A 192 -32.97 -17.96 27.36
C PRO A 192 -33.39 -19.34 27.87
N LEU A 193 -34.56 -19.44 28.51
CA LEU A 193 -35.14 -20.69 28.99
C LEU A 193 -36.24 -21.20 28.06
N LYS A 194 -37.05 -20.29 27.50
CA LYS A 194 -38.12 -20.61 26.54
C LYS A 194 -38.22 -19.53 25.48
N PHE A 195 -38.43 -19.95 24.25
CA PHE A 195 -38.64 -19.08 23.10
C PHE A 195 -39.52 -19.77 22.07
N HIS A 196 -40.19 -18.97 21.25
CA HIS A 196 -40.96 -19.45 20.11
C HIS A 196 -40.70 -18.59 18.87
N LEU A 197 -41.12 -19.09 17.71
CA LEU A 197 -41.10 -18.32 16.46
C LEU A 197 -42.49 -17.73 16.22
N GLU A 198 -42.56 -16.42 16.05
CA GLU A 198 -43.79 -15.73 15.69
C GLU A 198 -43.78 -15.43 14.18
N SER A 199 -44.78 -15.96 13.46
CA SER A 199 -44.89 -15.81 12.01
C SER A 199 -45.05 -14.35 11.60
N LYS A 200 -44.29 -13.91 10.60
CA LYS A 200 -44.49 -12.61 9.97
C LYS A 200 -45.61 -12.72 8.94
N GLN A 201 -46.60 -11.84 9.02
CA GLN A 201 -47.62 -11.78 7.97
C GLN A 201 -46.96 -11.35 6.66
N SER A 202 -47.17 -12.12 5.59
CA SER A 202 -46.68 -11.76 4.25
C SER A 202 -47.43 -10.53 3.77
N ASN A 203 -46.86 -9.35 3.99
CA ASN A 203 -47.38 -8.14 3.38
C ASN A 203 -47.13 -8.21 1.87
N SER A 204 -48.16 -8.56 1.10
CA SER A 204 -48.22 -8.33 -0.33
C SER A 204 -48.22 -6.82 -0.59
N LEU A 205 -47.05 -6.20 -0.60
CA LEU A 205 -46.88 -4.82 -1.03
C LEU A 205 -46.57 -4.80 -2.53
N SER A 206 -47.63 -4.50 -3.30
CA SER A 206 -47.52 -3.96 -4.65
C SER A 206 -46.86 -2.59 -4.56
N GLY A 207 -45.67 -2.42 -5.15
CA GLY A 207 -45.02 -1.11 -5.29
C GLY A 207 -43.55 -1.23 -5.68
N ASN A 208 -43.25 -0.84 -6.93
CA ASN A 208 -41.93 -0.77 -7.56
C ASN A 208 -40.76 -0.47 -6.61
N ASN A 209 -39.74 -1.33 -6.61
CA ASN A 209 -38.33 -0.93 -6.54
C ASN A 209 -37.44 -2.02 -7.15
N LYS A 210 -36.60 -1.61 -8.10
CA LYS A 210 -35.63 -2.45 -8.83
C LYS A 210 -34.45 -2.79 -7.91
N THR A 211 -34.64 -3.69 -6.94
CA THR A 211 -33.54 -4.27 -6.14
C THR A 211 -33.86 -5.64 -5.51
N ASN A 212 -35.05 -6.21 -5.75
CA ASN A 212 -35.50 -7.44 -5.09
C ASN A 212 -35.28 -8.76 -5.86
N ASP A 213 -34.39 -8.79 -6.85
CA ASP A 213 -33.98 -10.04 -7.53
C ASP A 213 -32.81 -10.75 -6.82
N LEU A 214 -32.82 -10.77 -5.48
CA LEU A 214 -31.91 -11.65 -4.73
C LEU A 214 -32.52 -13.05 -4.63
N CYS A 215 -32.04 -13.90 -5.54
CA CYS A 215 -32.10 -15.36 -5.57
C CYS A 215 -33.00 -16.03 -4.52
N ARG A 216 -34.22 -16.36 -4.95
CA ARG A 216 -35.09 -17.31 -4.28
C ARG A 216 -34.59 -18.74 -4.54
N GLU A 217 -33.39 -19.07 -4.04
CA GLU A 217 -32.90 -20.44 -4.00
C GLU A 217 -33.33 -21.10 -2.69
N ASN A 218 -34.28 -22.02 -2.80
CA ASN A 218 -34.67 -22.93 -1.71
C ASN A 218 -33.51 -23.87 -1.39
N ILE A 219 -32.71 -23.60 -0.36
CA ILE A 219 -31.83 -24.61 0.23
C ILE A 219 -31.77 -24.42 1.75
N SER A 220 -32.59 -25.17 2.49
CA SER A 220 -32.39 -25.41 3.93
C SER A 220 -32.04 -26.88 4.13
N SER A 221 -30.91 -27.32 3.61
CA SER A 221 -30.27 -28.56 4.05
C SER A 221 -29.26 -28.21 5.12
N VAL A 222 -29.58 -28.53 6.38
CA VAL A 222 -28.61 -28.52 7.48
C VAL A 222 -27.75 -29.77 7.30
N PHE A 223 -26.46 -29.58 7.05
CA PHE A 223 -25.49 -30.67 6.97
C PHE A 223 -24.75 -30.75 8.30
N GLU A 224 -24.99 -31.83 9.05
CA GLU A 224 -24.13 -32.13 10.20
C GLU A 224 -22.80 -32.68 9.68
N VAL A 225 -21.71 -32.00 10.01
CA VAL A 225 -20.35 -32.49 9.75
C VAL A 225 -20.10 -33.64 10.72
N GLN A 226 -20.18 -34.88 10.23
CA GLN A 226 -19.77 -36.04 11.00
C GLN A 226 -18.27 -35.96 11.25
N GLY A 227 -17.87 -35.99 12.53
CA GLY A 227 -16.47 -35.87 12.95
C GLY A 227 -15.57 -36.79 12.12
N VAL A 228 -14.75 -36.19 11.28
CA VAL A 228 -13.87 -36.93 10.36
C VAL A 228 -12.70 -37.49 11.17
N ASN A 229 -12.39 -38.77 10.98
CA ASN A 229 -11.15 -39.36 11.51
C ASN A 229 -9.95 -38.61 10.93
N LEU A 230 -9.00 -38.23 11.80
CA LEU A 230 -7.71 -37.64 11.46
C LEU A 230 -6.83 -38.65 10.70
N GLU A 231 -7.15 -38.95 9.45
CA GLU A 231 -6.21 -39.57 8.52
C GLU A 231 -5.93 -38.58 7.37
N GLU A 232 -4.72 -38.02 7.43
CA GLU A 232 -3.94 -37.35 6.40
C GLU A 232 -4.69 -36.53 5.33
N CYS A 233 -5.21 -35.37 5.72
CA CYS A 233 -5.41 -34.27 4.78
C CYS A 233 -4.08 -33.53 4.57
N LYS A 234 -3.26 -34.00 3.61
CA LYS A 234 -2.17 -33.18 3.07
C LYS A 234 -2.75 -31.93 2.41
N ALA A 235 -2.24 -30.76 2.81
CA ALA A 235 -2.52 -29.51 2.12
C ALA A 235 -2.12 -29.63 0.64
N PRO A 236 -2.88 -29.08 -0.32
CA PRO A 236 -2.40 -28.96 -1.69
C PRO A 236 -1.22 -27.99 -1.72
N GLY A 237 -0.08 -28.45 -2.23
CA GLY A 237 1.09 -27.62 -2.52
C GLY A 237 2.24 -27.78 -1.52
N GLU A 238 2.91 -28.94 -1.53
CA GLU A 238 4.35 -28.92 -1.27
C GLU A 238 4.99 -28.00 -2.33
N PRO A 239 5.99 -27.17 -1.99
CA PRO A 239 6.78 -26.50 -3.01
C PRO A 239 7.35 -27.58 -3.92
N ASP A 240 7.05 -27.47 -5.22
CA ASP A 240 7.69 -28.26 -6.28
C ASP A 240 9.19 -28.30 -5.95
N PRO A 241 9.84 -29.49 -5.93
CA PRO A 241 11.22 -29.60 -5.49
C PRO A 241 12.04 -28.54 -6.22
N GLU A 242 12.81 -27.75 -5.48
CA GLU A 242 13.73 -26.76 -6.03
C GLU A 242 14.51 -27.43 -7.16
N VAL A 243 14.04 -27.20 -8.39
CA VAL A 243 14.80 -27.60 -9.56
C VAL A 243 15.98 -26.65 -9.52
N ASN A 244 17.12 -27.20 -9.11
CA ASN A 244 18.46 -26.66 -9.34
C ASN A 244 18.68 -26.60 -10.85
N ASP A 245 17.85 -25.85 -11.56
CA ASP A 245 18.15 -25.34 -12.89
C ASP A 245 19.15 -24.21 -12.65
N LEU A 246 20.40 -24.61 -12.47
CA LEU A 246 21.56 -23.77 -12.73
C LEU A 246 21.51 -23.43 -14.23
N ILE A 247 20.62 -22.52 -14.60
CA ILE A 247 20.78 -21.79 -15.86
C ILE A 247 22.00 -20.91 -15.60
N GLU A 248 23.16 -21.34 -16.09
CA GLU A 248 24.30 -20.46 -16.35
C GLU A 248 23.83 -19.38 -17.33
N VAL A 249 23.13 -18.38 -16.82
CA VAL A 249 22.97 -17.13 -17.52
C VAL A 249 24.36 -16.54 -17.53
N SER A 250 24.96 -16.46 -18.71
CA SER A 250 26.21 -15.72 -18.89
C SER A 250 26.05 -14.36 -18.21
N SER A 251 26.87 -14.07 -17.20
CA SER A 251 26.83 -12.84 -16.37
C SER A 251 26.82 -11.54 -17.17
N HIS A 252 27.08 -11.63 -18.49
CA HIS A 252 27.07 -10.54 -19.46
C HIS A 252 25.67 -10.03 -19.86
N ARG A 253 24.56 -10.73 -19.55
CA ARG A 253 23.20 -10.29 -19.93
C ARG A 253 22.41 -9.61 -18.81
N LEU A 254 22.91 -9.70 -17.58
CA LEU A 254 22.20 -9.29 -16.39
C LEU A 254 22.78 -7.98 -15.88
N HIS A 255 21.97 -6.94 -15.83
CA HIS A 255 22.38 -5.67 -15.27
C HIS A 255 21.93 -5.57 -13.82
N LEU A 256 22.84 -5.09 -12.98
CA LEU A 256 22.64 -5.00 -11.55
C LEU A 256 23.26 -3.71 -11.01
N SER A 257 22.44 -2.84 -10.45
CA SER A 257 22.87 -1.64 -9.73
C SER A 257 22.50 -1.76 -8.26
N LYS A 258 23.31 -1.14 -7.39
CA LYS A 258 23.11 -1.10 -5.95
C LYS A 258 23.55 0.25 -5.42
N THR A 259 22.71 0.93 -4.63
CA THR A 259 23.13 2.18 -3.96
C THR A 259 24.00 1.88 -2.74
N GLU A 260 24.97 2.76 -2.46
CA GLU A 260 25.92 2.60 -1.35
C GLU A 260 25.41 3.37 -0.12
N LYS A 261 24.56 2.72 0.67
CA LYS A 261 24.12 3.25 1.97
C LYS A 261 24.03 2.13 2.99
N ASP A 262 24.65 2.36 4.16
CA ASP A 262 24.79 1.34 5.20
C ASP A 262 23.43 0.87 5.74
N ASN A 263 22.42 1.74 5.76
CA ASN A 263 21.11 1.49 6.40
C ASN A 263 19.95 1.17 5.45
N THR A 264 19.86 1.84 4.30
CA THR A 264 18.74 1.64 3.37
C THR A 264 19.22 1.86 1.95
N PHE A 265 19.16 0.84 1.11
CA PHE A 265 19.71 0.88 -0.25
C PHE A 265 18.73 0.26 -1.24
N SER A 266 18.90 0.53 -2.53
CA SER A 266 18.13 -0.12 -3.58
C SER A 266 18.98 -1.14 -4.32
N ILE A 267 18.33 -2.20 -4.81
CA ILE A 267 18.89 -3.15 -5.78
C ILE A 267 17.99 -3.10 -7.00
N CYS A 268 18.55 -2.83 -8.17
CA CYS A 268 17.82 -2.92 -9.44
C CYS A 268 18.42 -4.01 -10.32
N CYS A 269 17.56 -4.80 -10.96
CA CYS A 269 17.95 -5.91 -11.80
C CYS A 269 17.03 -6.05 -13.02
N TRP A 270 17.64 -6.24 -14.19
CA TRP A 270 16.97 -6.46 -15.48
C TRP A 270 17.91 -7.19 -16.45
N LEU A 271 17.36 -7.67 -17.57
CA LEU A 271 18.10 -8.41 -18.60
C LEU A 271 18.25 -7.58 -19.87
N GLN A 272 19.39 -7.63 -20.54
CA GLN A 272 19.56 -7.02 -21.87
C GLN A 272 18.83 -7.87 -22.93
N ASP A 273 18.04 -7.22 -23.79
CA ASP A 273 17.32 -7.92 -24.86
C ASP A 273 18.31 -8.50 -25.87
N THR A 274 18.34 -9.81 -25.99
CA THR A 274 19.13 -10.51 -27.00
C THR A 274 18.27 -11.58 -27.65
N SER A 275 18.46 -11.76 -28.95
CA SER A 275 17.76 -12.66 -29.88
C SER A 275 17.84 -14.17 -29.56
N GLY A 276 18.09 -14.54 -28.30
CA GLY A 276 18.02 -15.92 -27.81
C GLY A 276 16.58 -16.45 -27.74
N PRO A 277 16.40 -17.76 -27.50
CA PRO A 277 15.08 -18.35 -27.40
C PRO A 277 14.29 -17.66 -26.28
N PRO A 278 13.05 -17.21 -26.54
CA PRO A 278 12.29 -16.45 -25.56
C PRO A 278 11.91 -17.34 -24.39
N THR A 279 12.55 -17.16 -23.25
CA THR A 279 12.12 -17.68 -21.95
C THR A 279 10.80 -17.04 -21.48
N GLY A 280 10.31 -16.04 -22.22
CA GLY A 280 9.09 -15.30 -21.92
C GLY A 280 9.25 -14.41 -20.69
N LEU A 281 8.22 -13.62 -20.38
CA LEU A 281 8.21 -12.79 -19.17
C LEU A 281 8.44 -13.62 -17.90
N GLN A 282 7.87 -14.82 -17.84
CA GLN A 282 7.98 -15.71 -16.70
C GLN A 282 9.45 -16.09 -16.40
N GLY A 283 10.19 -16.48 -17.44
CA GLY A 283 11.58 -16.86 -17.28
C GLY A 283 12.49 -15.66 -16.98
N ASP A 284 12.27 -14.52 -17.65
CA ASP A 284 13.01 -13.29 -17.37
C ASP A 284 12.82 -12.85 -15.91
N LEU A 285 11.57 -12.82 -15.45
CA LEU A 285 11.22 -12.44 -14.09
C LEU A 285 11.77 -13.44 -13.05
N LYS A 286 11.72 -14.75 -13.34
CA LYS A 286 12.30 -15.79 -12.46
C LYS A 286 13.81 -15.57 -12.27
N LEU A 287 14.54 -15.29 -13.34
CA LEU A 287 15.99 -15.02 -13.29
C LEU A 287 16.31 -13.75 -12.50
N ILE A 288 15.55 -12.67 -12.75
CA ILE A 288 15.72 -11.38 -12.06
C ILE A 288 15.46 -11.51 -10.55
N LEU A 289 14.34 -12.13 -10.16
CA LEU A 289 14.00 -12.31 -8.75
C LEU A 289 15.00 -13.21 -8.02
N ARG A 290 15.48 -14.29 -8.67
CA ARG A 290 16.54 -15.13 -8.10
C ARG A 290 17.84 -14.37 -7.92
N GLN A 291 18.20 -13.50 -8.87
CA GLN A 291 19.40 -12.68 -8.70
C GLN A 291 19.27 -11.69 -7.54
N ILE A 292 18.12 -11.04 -7.39
CA ILE A 292 17.86 -10.14 -6.27
C ILE A 292 17.98 -10.90 -4.95
N GLU A 293 17.38 -12.09 -4.86
CA GLU A 293 17.50 -12.97 -3.69
C GLU A 293 18.96 -13.30 -3.35
N LEU A 294 19.78 -13.69 -4.34
CA LEU A 294 21.21 -13.93 -4.14
C LEU A 294 21.98 -12.69 -3.66
N GLN A 295 21.59 -11.48 -4.11
CA GLN A 295 22.20 -10.24 -3.62
C GLN A 295 21.80 -9.90 -2.19
N LEU A 296 20.55 -10.20 -1.80
CA LEU A 296 20.08 -10.07 -0.43
C LEU A 296 20.85 -11.04 0.47
N GLU A 297 20.93 -12.32 0.09
CA GLU A 297 21.67 -13.37 0.82
C GLU A 297 23.15 -13.02 0.98
N GLY A 298 23.78 -12.49 -0.08
CA GLY A 298 25.17 -12.02 -0.04
C GLY A 298 25.41 -10.84 0.92
N CYS A 299 24.35 -10.14 1.33
CA CYS A 299 24.39 -9.10 2.37
C CYS A 299 23.94 -9.61 3.74
N GLY A 300 23.62 -10.90 3.90
CA GLY A 300 23.02 -11.45 5.11
C GLY A 300 21.57 -11.03 5.34
N LEU A 301 20.87 -10.66 4.27
CA LEU A 301 19.48 -10.19 4.28
C LEU A 301 18.58 -11.16 3.49
N GLY A 302 17.27 -10.97 3.62
CA GLY A 302 16.24 -11.74 2.93
C GLY A 302 15.07 -10.86 2.50
N TRP A 303 14.03 -11.44 1.91
CA TRP A 303 12.85 -10.72 1.42
C TRP A 303 12.09 -9.95 2.53
N GLU A 304 12.19 -10.41 3.77
CA GLU A 304 11.66 -9.73 4.95
C GLU A 304 12.27 -8.34 5.18
N HIS A 305 13.44 -8.05 4.59
CA HIS A 305 14.11 -6.75 4.67
C HIS A 305 13.72 -5.78 3.53
N VAL A 306 12.99 -6.27 2.53
CA VAL A 306 12.52 -5.45 1.41
C VAL A 306 11.33 -4.59 1.89
N LEU A 307 11.44 -3.29 1.64
CA LEU A 307 10.44 -2.28 1.99
C LEU A 307 9.45 -2.04 0.84
N TYR A 308 9.97 -1.90 -0.38
CA TYR A 308 9.18 -1.53 -1.55
C TYR A 308 9.71 -2.21 -2.81
N ILE A 309 8.82 -2.55 -3.74
CA ILE A 309 9.16 -3.14 -5.05
C ILE A 309 8.54 -2.35 -6.20
N HIS A 310 9.38 -1.90 -7.12
CA HIS A 310 8.97 -1.52 -8.46
C HIS A 310 9.07 -2.76 -9.36
N LEU A 311 7.93 -3.26 -9.84
CA LEU A 311 7.87 -4.34 -10.82
C LEU A 311 7.43 -3.77 -12.16
N TYR A 312 8.31 -3.74 -13.15
CA TYR A 312 7.99 -3.29 -14.48
C TYR A 312 7.97 -4.47 -15.45
N ILE A 313 6.92 -4.54 -16.26
CA ILE A 313 6.72 -5.59 -17.27
C ILE A 313 6.57 -4.96 -18.65
N SER A 314 6.93 -5.70 -19.70
CA SER A 314 6.86 -5.19 -21.07
C SER A 314 5.44 -5.19 -21.66
N ASP A 315 4.50 -5.90 -21.03
CA ASP A 315 3.14 -6.13 -21.55
C ASP A 315 2.19 -6.43 -20.38
N MET A 316 1.18 -5.57 -20.17
CA MET A 316 0.20 -5.70 -19.09
C MET A 316 -0.79 -6.86 -19.29
N ASP A 317 -0.92 -7.42 -20.50
CA ASP A 317 -1.70 -8.66 -20.71
C ASP A 317 -1.07 -9.87 -19.99
N GLN A 318 0.21 -9.77 -19.64
CA GLN A 318 0.95 -10.82 -18.94
C GLN A 318 0.99 -10.59 -17.41
N PHE A 319 0.20 -9.65 -16.88
CA PHE A 319 0.13 -9.33 -15.45
C PHE A 319 -0.14 -10.55 -14.56
N THR A 320 -1.07 -11.42 -14.98
CA THR A 320 -1.39 -12.66 -14.23
C THR A 320 -0.19 -13.58 -14.13
N GLN A 321 0.52 -13.80 -15.25
CA GLN A 321 1.73 -14.65 -15.30
C GLN A 321 2.88 -14.06 -14.47
N ALA A 322 3.03 -12.72 -14.50
CA ALA A 322 3.99 -12.00 -13.69
C ALA A 322 3.71 -12.19 -12.19
N ASN A 323 2.45 -12.03 -11.77
CA ASN A 323 2.03 -12.26 -10.39
C ASN A 323 2.25 -13.71 -9.96
N GLU A 324 1.85 -14.70 -10.77
CA GLU A 324 2.07 -16.13 -10.47
C GLU A 324 3.55 -16.49 -10.27
N THR A 325 4.46 -15.80 -10.96
CA THR A 325 5.90 -15.98 -10.76
C THR A 325 6.36 -15.28 -9.49
N TYR A 326 5.96 -14.02 -9.32
CA TYR A 326 6.30 -13.19 -8.18
C TYR A 326 5.89 -13.83 -6.84
N VAL A 327 4.70 -14.43 -6.76
CA VAL A 327 4.19 -15.05 -5.53
C VAL A 327 5.01 -16.25 -5.05
N ARG A 328 5.77 -16.90 -5.95
CA ARG A 328 6.64 -18.03 -5.61
C ARG A 328 7.93 -17.59 -4.92
N PHE A 329 8.39 -16.37 -5.19
CA PHE A 329 9.59 -15.82 -4.58
C PHE A 329 9.30 -15.11 -3.26
N ILE A 330 8.21 -14.36 -3.21
CA ILE A 330 7.86 -13.51 -2.07
C ILE A 330 6.64 -14.12 -1.39
N THR A 331 6.91 -15.00 -0.43
CA THR A 331 5.90 -15.72 0.34
C THR A 331 5.76 -15.14 1.73
N GLN A 332 4.66 -15.47 2.42
CA GLN A 332 4.49 -15.12 3.84
C GLN A 332 5.58 -15.75 4.71
N ASP A 333 6.05 -16.96 4.37
CA ASP A 333 7.12 -17.65 5.11
C ASP A 333 8.46 -16.91 5.01
N LYS A 334 8.77 -16.37 3.83
CA LYS A 334 9.97 -15.53 3.60
C LYS A 334 9.81 -14.11 4.15
N CYS A 335 8.58 -13.67 4.44
CA CYS A 335 8.27 -12.33 4.92
C CYS A 335 7.38 -12.35 6.18
N PRO A 336 7.85 -12.89 7.33
CA PRO A 336 7.02 -13.07 8.54
C PRO A 336 6.52 -11.75 9.15
N PHE A 337 7.20 -10.63 8.84
CA PHE A 337 6.85 -9.29 9.29
C PHE A 337 6.06 -8.48 8.23
N GLY A 338 5.56 -9.15 7.20
CA GLY A 338 4.79 -8.55 6.11
C GLY A 338 5.58 -8.43 4.81
N VAL A 339 4.86 -8.66 3.72
CA VAL A 339 5.35 -8.50 2.34
C VAL A 339 5.53 -7.01 1.99
N PRO A 340 6.49 -6.66 1.12
CA PRO A 340 6.74 -5.28 0.73
C PRO A 340 5.56 -4.67 -0.02
N SER A 341 5.46 -3.34 0.03
CA SER A 341 4.53 -2.61 -0.85
C SER A 341 5.08 -2.55 -2.27
N ARG A 342 4.20 -2.39 -3.26
CA ARG A 342 4.56 -2.59 -4.68
C ARG A 342 3.77 -1.71 -5.64
N SER A 343 4.40 -1.31 -6.75
CA SER A 343 3.70 -0.89 -7.98
C SER A 343 4.07 -1.83 -9.12
N THR A 344 3.10 -2.12 -9.99
CA THR A 344 3.31 -2.95 -11.18
C THR A 344 2.83 -2.21 -12.42
N ILE A 345 3.76 -1.83 -13.29
CA ILE A 345 3.50 -0.87 -14.38
C ILE A 345 4.04 -1.44 -15.69
N GLU A 346 3.31 -1.25 -16.80
CA GLU A 346 3.85 -1.56 -18.12
C GLU A 346 4.86 -0.48 -18.49
N LEU A 347 6.04 -0.86 -19.00
CA LEU A 347 7.04 0.07 -19.52
C LEU A 347 7.48 -0.37 -20.92
N PRO A 348 7.99 0.55 -21.77
CA PRO A 348 8.50 0.24 -23.10
C PRO A 348 9.88 -0.46 -23.06
N LEU A 349 9.99 -1.54 -22.28
CA LEU A 349 11.26 -2.24 -21.99
C LEU A 349 11.92 -2.76 -23.28
N ILE A 350 11.17 -3.50 -24.10
CA ILE A 350 11.67 -4.06 -25.37
C ILE A 350 12.12 -2.94 -26.34
N GLN A 351 11.36 -1.85 -26.41
CA GLN A 351 11.70 -0.71 -27.27
C GLN A 351 13.00 -0.03 -26.85
N ALA A 352 13.34 -0.10 -25.56
CA ALA A 352 14.59 0.39 -24.99
C ALA A 352 15.73 -0.63 -25.02
N GLY A 353 15.52 -1.84 -25.58
CA GLY A 353 16.52 -2.91 -25.64
C GLY A 353 16.72 -3.68 -24.33
N LEU A 354 15.73 -3.63 -23.43
CA LEU A 354 15.69 -4.44 -22.21
C LEU A 354 14.80 -5.67 -22.42
N GLY A 355 14.99 -6.69 -21.60
CA GLY A 355 14.14 -7.88 -21.52
C GLY A 355 12.74 -7.56 -21.01
N ARG A 356 11.93 -8.61 -20.80
CA ARG A 356 10.49 -8.45 -20.57
C ARG A 356 10.12 -7.99 -19.15
N ALA A 357 11.07 -8.03 -18.23
CA ALA A 357 10.89 -7.60 -16.84
C ALA A 357 12.06 -6.72 -16.38
N TYR A 358 11.74 -5.79 -15.48
CA TYR A 358 12.68 -4.96 -14.74
C TYR A 358 12.18 -4.87 -13.30
N VAL A 359 13.06 -5.11 -12.32
CA VAL A 359 12.68 -5.07 -10.91
C VAL A 359 13.66 -4.18 -10.14
N GLU A 360 13.12 -3.25 -9.35
CA GLU A 360 13.89 -2.51 -8.35
C GLU A 360 13.28 -2.72 -6.97
N VAL A 361 14.11 -3.09 -6.01
CA VAL A 361 13.73 -3.28 -4.60
C VAL A 361 14.43 -2.26 -3.72
N LEU A 362 13.70 -1.68 -2.77
CA LEU A 362 14.25 -0.88 -1.67
C LEU A 362 14.40 -1.77 -0.44
N VAL A 363 15.58 -1.80 0.16
CA VAL A 363 15.97 -2.75 1.21
C VAL A 363 16.46 -1.99 2.45
N ALA A 364 16.00 -2.38 3.63
CA ALA A 364 16.54 -1.94 4.91
C ALA A 364 17.54 -2.97 5.46
N ASN A 365 18.52 -2.54 6.24
CA ASN A 365 19.43 -3.44 6.96
C ASN A 365 18.90 -3.86 8.35
N ASP A 366 17.65 -3.52 8.66
CA ASP A 366 17.00 -3.79 9.93
C ASP A 366 15.59 -4.38 9.70
N GLN A 367 14.97 -4.84 10.78
CA GLN A 367 13.61 -5.44 10.76
C GLN A 367 12.57 -4.52 11.44
N SER A 368 12.79 -3.20 11.40
CA SER A 368 11.90 -2.21 12.02
C SER A 368 10.69 -1.84 11.17
N LYS A 369 10.53 -2.45 9.99
CA LYS A 369 9.44 -2.13 9.07
C LYS A 369 8.08 -2.55 9.65
N ARG A 370 7.07 -1.70 9.46
CA ARG A 370 5.68 -1.93 9.80
C ARG A 370 4.86 -1.99 8.51
N VAL A 371 4.09 -3.05 8.32
CA VAL A 371 3.37 -3.31 7.07
C VAL A 371 1.87 -3.29 7.32
N LEU A 372 1.12 -2.62 6.45
CA LEU A 372 -0.34 -2.72 6.37
C LEU A 372 -0.71 -3.61 5.19
N HIS A 373 -1.31 -4.76 5.48
CA HIS A 373 -1.71 -5.76 4.48
C HIS A 373 -3.20 -6.10 4.64
N VAL A 374 -4.02 -5.57 3.74
CA VAL A 374 -5.46 -5.84 3.61
C VAL A 374 -5.63 -6.92 2.56
N GLN A 375 -6.05 -8.11 2.98
CA GLN A 375 -6.27 -9.27 2.10
C GLN A 375 -7.77 -9.57 1.93
N SER A 376 -8.59 -9.25 2.93
CA SER A 376 -10.05 -9.32 2.84
C SER A 376 -10.64 -8.21 1.95
N ILE A 377 -11.69 -8.53 1.20
CA ILE A 377 -12.57 -7.51 0.60
C ILE A 377 -13.31 -6.79 1.74
N SER A 378 -13.31 -5.47 1.71
CA SER A 378 -13.83 -4.63 2.79
C SER A 378 -14.43 -3.32 2.25
N CYS A 379 -15.16 -2.56 3.08
CA CYS A 379 -15.76 -1.30 2.64
C CYS A 379 -14.86 -0.06 2.81
N TRP A 380 -13.64 -0.20 3.34
CA TRP A 380 -12.80 0.95 3.70
C TRP A 380 -11.55 1.12 2.83
N ALA A 381 -10.96 0.02 2.33
CA ALA A 381 -9.82 0.06 1.43
C ALA A 381 -9.77 -1.18 0.50
N PRO A 382 -9.24 -1.02 -0.73
CA PRO A 382 -9.11 -2.14 -1.66
C PRO A 382 -8.16 -3.22 -1.13
N SER A 383 -8.55 -4.48 -1.38
CA SER A 383 -7.74 -5.65 -1.04
C SER A 383 -6.53 -5.79 -1.97
N CYS A 384 -5.38 -6.21 -1.41
CA CYS A 384 -4.24 -6.69 -2.17
C CYS A 384 -4.47 -8.16 -2.53
N ILE A 385 -4.79 -8.41 -3.80
CA ILE A 385 -4.88 -9.79 -4.31
C ILE A 385 -3.47 -10.21 -4.74
N GLY A 386 -2.73 -10.83 -3.82
CA GLY A 386 -1.34 -11.29 -4.01
C GLY A 386 -0.39 -10.79 -2.92
N PRO A 387 0.87 -11.26 -2.88
CA PRO A 387 1.83 -11.00 -1.81
C PRO A 387 2.52 -9.64 -1.98
N TYR A 388 1.72 -8.59 -1.93
CA TYR A 388 2.20 -7.23 -1.71
C TYR A 388 1.28 -6.55 -0.69
N SER A 389 1.79 -5.53 -0.03
CA SER A 389 1.05 -4.78 0.97
C SER A 389 0.63 -3.40 0.47
N GLN A 390 -0.40 -2.82 1.07
CA GLN A 390 -0.87 -1.47 0.76
C GLN A 390 0.19 -0.43 1.10
N ALA A 391 0.90 -0.63 2.21
CA ALA A 391 1.96 0.28 2.62
C ALA A 391 2.97 -0.37 3.56
N THR A 392 4.21 0.11 3.47
CA THR A 392 5.31 -0.25 4.36
C THR A 392 5.90 1.02 4.97
N LEU A 393 5.80 1.15 6.28
CA LEU A 393 6.43 2.21 7.07
C LEU A 393 7.79 1.71 7.56
N HIS A 394 8.86 2.44 7.26
CA HIS A 394 10.17 2.20 7.84
C HIS A 394 10.71 3.53 8.38
N LYS A 395 11.02 3.55 9.68
CA LYS A 395 11.35 4.78 10.41
C LYS A 395 10.23 5.81 10.20
N GLU A 396 10.56 6.98 9.66
CA GLU A 396 9.62 8.09 9.43
C GLU A 396 9.07 8.13 8.00
N ILE A 397 9.24 7.08 7.18
CA ILE A 397 8.83 7.08 5.77
C ILE A 397 7.83 5.97 5.48
N LEU A 398 6.65 6.36 5.02
CA LEU A 398 5.61 5.45 4.56
C LEU A 398 5.67 5.31 3.03
N HIS A 399 6.06 4.12 2.57
CA HIS A 399 6.03 3.74 1.17
C HIS A 399 4.69 3.06 0.84
N MET A 400 3.78 3.79 0.20
CA MET A 400 2.52 3.21 -0.28
C MET A 400 2.71 2.47 -1.61
N ALA A 401 2.01 1.35 -1.76
CA ALA A 401 1.83 0.67 -3.03
C ALA A 401 1.09 1.55 -4.04
N GLY A 402 1.15 1.15 -5.30
CA GLY A 402 0.31 1.70 -6.35
C GLY A 402 -1.17 1.66 -5.98
N GLN A 403 -1.81 2.82 -5.99
CA GLN A 403 -3.24 2.98 -5.71
C GLN A 403 -3.97 3.23 -7.02
N LEU A 404 -4.89 2.31 -7.33
CA LEU A 404 -5.85 2.44 -8.41
C LEU A 404 -7.18 2.98 -7.86
N GLY A 405 -7.99 3.57 -8.74
CA GLY A 405 -9.35 3.99 -8.45
C GLY A 405 -10.32 2.81 -8.35
N LEU A 406 -10.07 1.90 -7.41
CA LEU A 406 -10.94 0.76 -7.15
C LEU A 406 -11.98 1.11 -6.08
N ASP A 407 -13.21 0.66 -6.30
CA ASP A 407 -14.24 0.64 -5.27
C ASP A 407 -13.95 -0.54 -4.29
N PRO A 408 -13.66 -0.28 -3.00
CA PRO A 408 -13.23 -1.31 -2.06
C PRO A 408 -14.15 -2.54 -1.92
N PRO A 409 -15.49 -2.40 -1.78
CA PRO A 409 -16.39 -3.53 -1.62
C PRO A 409 -16.48 -4.44 -2.85
N THR A 410 -16.32 -3.88 -4.06
CA THR A 410 -16.53 -4.60 -5.32
C THR A 410 -15.23 -4.97 -6.03
N MET A 411 -14.12 -4.30 -5.71
CA MET A 411 -12.82 -4.44 -6.36
C MET A 411 -12.85 -4.13 -7.87
N THR A 412 -13.83 -3.35 -8.33
CA THR A 412 -13.94 -2.86 -9.71
C THR A 412 -13.41 -1.44 -9.83
N LEU A 413 -12.92 -1.07 -11.02
CA LEU A 413 -12.54 0.31 -11.29
C LEU A 413 -13.78 1.20 -11.28
N CYS A 414 -13.64 2.42 -10.80
CA CYS A 414 -14.71 3.41 -10.77
C CYS A 414 -15.08 3.86 -12.19
N ASP A 415 -16.39 4.01 -12.45
CA ASP A 415 -16.88 4.63 -13.68
C ASP A 415 -16.57 6.15 -13.68
N GLY A 416 -16.45 6.76 -14.85
CA GLY A 416 -16.25 8.21 -14.99
C GLY A 416 -14.88 8.63 -15.52
N GLY A 417 -14.05 7.68 -15.95
CA GLY A 417 -12.79 7.93 -16.65
C GLY A 417 -11.66 8.42 -15.75
N SER A 418 -10.67 9.07 -16.35
CA SER A 418 -9.36 9.33 -15.73
C SER A 418 -9.43 10.19 -14.46
N THR A 419 -10.39 11.12 -14.40
CA THR A 419 -10.61 11.99 -13.23
C THR A 419 -11.24 11.23 -12.06
N ALA A 420 -12.28 10.44 -12.31
CA ALA A 420 -12.94 9.66 -11.26
C ALA A 420 -12.00 8.61 -10.68
N GLU A 421 -11.23 7.92 -11.54
CA GLU A 421 -10.21 6.98 -11.08
C GLU A 421 -9.15 7.64 -10.18
N LEU A 422 -8.68 8.85 -10.54
CA LEU A 422 -7.73 9.60 -9.73
C LEU A 422 -8.33 9.97 -8.36
N GLU A 423 -9.55 10.50 -8.32
CA GLU A 423 -10.22 10.89 -7.07
C GLU A 423 -10.39 9.69 -6.13
N SER A 424 -10.86 8.56 -6.66
CA SER A 424 -11.00 7.33 -5.88
C SER A 424 -9.66 6.77 -5.42
N ALA A 425 -8.61 6.83 -6.24
CA ALA A 425 -7.27 6.42 -5.84
C ALA A 425 -6.71 7.30 -4.70
N LEU A 426 -6.99 8.60 -4.72
CA LEU A 426 -6.63 9.53 -3.65
C LEU A 426 -7.42 9.25 -2.36
N GLN A 427 -8.72 8.96 -2.44
CA GLN A 427 -9.53 8.56 -1.29
C GLN A 427 -9.02 7.25 -0.67
N ASN A 428 -8.70 6.25 -1.49
CA ASN A 428 -8.09 4.99 -1.05
C ASN A 428 -6.74 5.23 -0.36
N SER A 429 -5.90 6.11 -0.93
CA SER A 429 -4.61 6.50 -0.33
C SER A 429 -4.79 7.17 1.03
N GLU A 430 -5.80 8.05 1.17
CA GLU A 430 -6.10 8.74 2.43
C GLU A 430 -6.61 7.75 3.50
N ALA A 431 -7.44 6.78 3.13
CA ALA A 431 -7.89 5.72 4.03
C ALA A 431 -6.70 4.89 4.57
N ILE A 432 -5.73 4.56 3.70
CA ILE A 432 -4.48 3.89 4.07
C ILE A 432 -3.63 4.80 4.97
N ALA A 433 -3.46 6.09 4.64
CA ALA A 433 -2.68 7.05 5.42
C ALA A 433 -3.18 7.15 6.87
N LYS A 434 -4.49 7.19 7.06
CA LYS A 434 -5.13 7.27 8.38
C LYS A 434 -4.78 6.10 9.29
N CYS A 435 -4.49 4.92 8.74
CA CYS A 435 -4.02 3.76 9.52
C CYS A 435 -2.64 3.99 10.18
N PHE A 436 -1.88 4.97 9.68
CA PHE A 436 -0.59 5.38 10.21
C PHE A 436 -0.66 6.73 10.95
N ASN A 437 -1.86 7.20 11.30
CA ASN A 437 -2.09 8.50 11.94
C ASN A 437 -1.55 9.69 11.13
N CYS A 438 -1.58 9.59 9.81
CA CYS A 438 -1.15 10.64 8.89
C CYS A 438 -2.21 10.90 7.81
N SER A 439 -2.00 11.92 6.98
CA SER A 439 -2.86 12.28 5.85
C SER A 439 -2.01 12.56 4.63
N ILE A 440 -2.47 12.15 3.44
CA ILE A 440 -1.76 12.45 2.19
C ILE A 440 -1.70 13.96 1.92
N SER A 441 -2.53 14.76 2.57
CA SER A 441 -2.57 16.21 2.39
C SER A 441 -1.51 16.98 3.19
N THR A 442 -1.11 16.45 4.35
CA THR A 442 -0.18 17.13 5.26
C THR A 442 1.18 16.46 5.30
N SER A 443 1.22 15.16 4.96
CA SER A 443 2.38 14.30 5.15
C SER A 443 3.05 13.89 3.85
N ALA A 444 2.48 14.19 2.68
CA ALA A 444 3.06 13.77 1.41
C ALA A 444 4.36 14.50 1.08
N ILE A 445 5.39 13.73 0.73
CA ILE A 445 6.67 14.21 0.23
C ILE A 445 6.63 14.24 -1.30
N LEU A 446 6.24 13.12 -1.92
CA LEU A 446 6.24 12.91 -3.36
C LEU A 446 5.00 12.11 -3.77
N PHE A 447 4.34 12.55 -4.84
CA PHE A 447 3.39 11.73 -5.59
C PHE A 447 4.01 11.34 -6.93
N VAL A 448 4.13 10.04 -7.17
CA VAL A 448 4.38 9.51 -8.52
C VAL A 448 3.03 9.15 -9.12
N VAL A 449 2.71 9.75 -10.27
CA VAL A 449 1.44 9.59 -10.98
C VAL A 449 1.72 8.92 -12.31
N TYR A 450 1.29 7.67 -12.45
CA TYR A 450 1.37 6.95 -13.71
C TYR A 450 0.11 7.21 -14.52
N CYS A 451 0.27 7.72 -15.74
CA CYS A 451 -0.80 8.01 -16.68
C CYS A 451 -0.72 7.05 -17.86
N SER A 452 -1.78 6.27 -18.10
CA SER A 452 -1.88 5.38 -19.25
C SER A 452 -1.95 6.16 -20.57
N THR A 453 -1.42 5.59 -21.65
CA THR A 453 -1.62 6.14 -23.00
C THR A 453 -3.08 6.16 -23.42
N ASN A 454 -3.91 5.33 -22.78
CA ASN A 454 -5.36 5.25 -23.01
C ASN A 454 -6.11 6.51 -22.55
N ILE A 455 -5.50 7.39 -21.76
CA ILE A 455 -6.10 8.70 -21.42
C ILE A 455 -6.14 9.59 -22.67
N PRO A 456 -7.32 10.13 -23.05
CA PRO A 456 -7.45 11.13 -24.11
C PRO A 456 -6.54 12.34 -23.88
N LEU A 457 -5.89 12.84 -24.94
CA LEU A 457 -4.89 13.92 -24.83
C LEU A 457 -5.43 15.20 -24.18
N ASP A 458 -6.71 15.50 -24.38
CA ASP A 458 -7.41 16.66 -23.81
C ASP A 458 -7.79 16.49 -22.33
N GLU A 459 -7.79 15.26 -21.81
CA GLU A 459 -8.04 14.97 -20.40
C GLU A 459 -6.77 14.98 -19.54
N ARG A 460 -5.59 14.73 -20.13
CA ARG A 460 -4.34 14.65 -19.37
C ARG A 460 -4.03 15.89 -18.53
N PRO A 461 -4.24 17.14 -19.01
CA PRO A 461 -4.03 18.32 -18.18
C PRO A 461 -4.96 18.36 -16.96
N LYS A 462 -6.19 17.81 -17.06
CA LYS A 462 -7.17 17.79 -15.96
C LYS A 462 -6.68 16.97 -14.77
N ILE A 463 -5.88 15.92 -15.00
CA ILE A 463 -5.26 15.12 -13.93
C ILE A 463 -4.40 16.00 -13.03
N HIS A 464 -3.62 16.91 -13.61
CA HIS A 464 -2.80 17.83 -12.84
C HIS A 464 -3.68 18.81 -12.03
N ASP A 465 -4.66 19.42 -12.69
CA ASP A 465 -5.56 20.40 -12.06
C ASP A 465 -6.37 19.79 -10.91
N ASN A 466 -6.85 18.55 -11.08
CA ASN A 466 -7.61 17.82 -10.07
C ASN A 466 -6.74 17.46 -8.87
N LEU A 467 -5.50 17.02 -9.09
CA LEU A 467 -4.60 16.63 -8.01
C LEU A 467 -4.17 17.86 -7.19
N ASP A 468 -3.87 18.98 -7.86
CA ASP A 468 -3.59 20.26 -7.20
C ASP A 468 -4.82 20.80 -6.43
N THR A 469 -6.02 20.71 -7.03
CA THR A 469 -7.28 21.09 -6.38
C THR A 469 -7.54 20.24 -5.14
N PHE A 470 -7.36 18.92 -5.24
CA PHE A 470 -7.54 18.00 -4.14
C PHE A 470 -6.53 18.26 -3.01
N ALA A 471 -5.25 18.46 -3.35
CA ALA A 471 -4.23 18.84 -2.38
C ALA A 471 -4.59 20.14 -1.64
N LYS A 472 -5.08 21.16 -2.35
CA LYS A 472 -5.55 22.43 -1.76
C LYS A 472 -6.78 22.25 -0.88
N GLN A 473 -7.79 21.51 -1.34
CA GLN A 473 -9.02 21.25 -0.59
C GLN A 473 -8.73 20.52 0.73
N LEU A 474 -7.90 19.49 0.68
CA LEU A 474 -7.55 18.77 1.91
C LEU A 474 -6.75 19.65 2.88
N LYS A 475 -5.80 20.46 2.39
CA LYS A 475 -5.08 21.44 3.25
C LYS A 475 -6.06 22.37 3.98
N LEU A 476 -7.08 22.87 3.31
CA LEU A 476 -8.13 23.71 3.93
C LEU A 476 -8.93 22.95 5.00
N SER A 477 -9.32 21.70 4.74
CA SER A 477 -10.09 20.88 5.69
C SER A 477 -9.34 20.56 6.99
N HIS A 478 -8.00 20.55 6.96
CA HIS A 478 -7.15 20.28 8.13
C HIS A 478 -6.82 21.54 8.95
N LEU A 479 -6.87 22.74 8.35
CA LEU A 479 -6.65 24.02 9.04
C LEU A 479 -7.76 24.34 10.08
N ASP A 480 -8.96 23.80 9.92
CA ASP A 480 -10.10 23.99 10.85
C ASP A 480 -9.95 23.23 12.17
N LYS A 481 -8.96 22.34 12.32
CA LYS A 481 -8.75 21.51 13.53
C LYS A 481 -7.60 22.02 14.42
N GLY A 482 -7.62 23.30 14.79
CA GLY A 482 -7.03 23.87 16.03
C GLY A 482 -5.53 23.69 16.33
N THR A 483 -4.81 22.90 15.55
CA THR A 483 -3.40 22.56 15.70
C THR A 483 -2.77 22.87 14.35
N LYS A 484 -1.66 23.61 14.31
CA LYS A 484 -0.91 23.82 13.06
C LYS A 484 0.14 22.72 12.94
N PRO A 485 -0.15 21.54 12.36
CA PRO A 485 0.93 20.68 11.90
C PRO A 485 1.71 21.43 10.83
N GLU A 486 3.02 21.24 10.79
CA GLU A 486 3.86 21.71 9.68
C GLU A 486 3.41 20.97 8.41
N VAL A 487 2.67 21.66 7.55
CA VAL A 487 2.10 21.08 6.33
C VAL A 487 3.20 21.01 5.28
N LEU A 488 3.50 19.79 4.81
CA LEU A 488 4.46 19.62 3.71
C LEU A 488 3.85 20.07 2.38
N ASP A 489 4.70 20.65 1.53
CA ASP A 489 4.39 20.88 0.12
C ASP A 489 4.93 19.69 -0.70
N PRO A 490 4.05 18.79 -1.18
CA PRO A 490 4.49 17.63 -1.93
C PRO A 490 4.99 18.04 -3.31
N ILE A 491 5.94 17.27 -3.83
CA ILE A 491 6.36 17.35 -5.23
C ILE A 491 5.65 16.29 -6.08
N PHE A 492 5.57 16.54 -7.39
CA PHE A 492 4.83 15.69 -8.32
C PHE A 492 5.73 15.20 -9.45
N LEU A 493 5.64 13.90 -9.73
CA LEU A 493 6.26 13.25 -10.87
C LEU A 493 5.18 12.56 -11.69
N TYR A 494 5.00 12.99 -12.93
CA TYR A 494 4.07 12.38 -13.87
C TYR A 494 4.86 11.51 -14.84
N ILE A 495 4.39 10.27 -15.04
CA ILE A 495 5.03 9.30 -15.94
C ILE A 495 3.97 8.78 -16.91
N LEU A 496 4.22 8.96 -18.20
CA LEU A 496 3.41 8.39 -19.26
C LEU A 496 3.85 6.95 -19.53
N VAL A 497 2.91 6.02 -19.41
CA VAL A 497 3.15 4.58 -19.53
C VAL A 497 2.19 3.96 -20.53
N PRO A 498 2.56 2.86 -21.24
CA PRO A 498 1.65 2.19 -22.15
C PRO A 498 0.32 1.82 -21.50
N ASP A 499 0.36 1.10 -20.36
CA ASP A 499 -0.82 0.67 -19.65
C ASP A 499 -0.59 0.36 -18.16
N LEU A 500 -1.70 0.16 -17.44
CA LEU A 500 -1.77 -0.09 -16.01
C LEU A 500 -2.60 -1.35 -15.69
N PRO A 501 -2.44 -1.94 -14.50
CA PRO A 501 -3.24 -3.09 -14.10
C PRO A 501 -4.74 -2.80 -14.19
N LYS A 502 -5.53 -3.83 -14.53
CA LYS A 502 -6.98 -3.73 -14.80
C LYS A 502 -7.35 -2.74 -15.93
N ARG A 503 -6.39 -2.31 -16.77
CA ARG A 503 -6.59 -1.29 -17.81
C ARG A 503 -7.02 0.06 -17.22
N ALA A 504 -6.56 0.35 -16.00
CA ALA A 504 -6.78 1.64 -15.38
C ALA A 504 -6.14 2.77 -16.22
N LEU A 505 -6.71 3.95 -16.11
CA LEU A 505 -6.21 5.16 -16.74
C LEU A 505 -5.12 5.81 -15.89
N VAL A 506 -5.28 5.81 -14.56
CA VAL A 506 -4.33 6.45 -13.63
C VAL A 506 -4.02 5.55 -12.43
N GLU A 507 -2.74 5.49 -12.05
CA GLU A 507 -2.26 4.92 -10.78
C GLU A 507 -1.46 5.98 -10.03
N ILE A 508 -1.71 6.15 -8.73
CA ILE A 508 -0.90 7.04 -7.88
C ILE A 508 -0.09 6.26 -6.87
N LYS A 509 1.12 6.74 -6.61
CA LYS A 509 2.02 6.20 -5.59
C LYS A 509 2.50 7.35 -4.69
N PRO A 510 1.84 7.57 -3.55
CA PRO A 510 2.29 8.54 -2.55
C PRO A 510 3.47 8.00 -1.72
N ILE A 511 4.40 8.88 -1.36
CA ILE A 511 5.41 8.66 -0.33
C ILE A 511 5.20 9.70 0.76
N LEU A 512 4.95 9.26 1.99
CA LEU A 512 4.61 10.15 3.12
C LEU A 512 5.70 10.16 4.19
N TYR A 513 5.84 11.31 4.85
CA TYR A 513 6.58 11.47 6.10
C TYR A 513 5.66 11.24 7.30
N VAL A 514 6.02 10.31 8.18
CA VAL A 514 5.27 10.00 9.40
C VAL A 514 6.19 10.23 10.60
N PRO A 515 6.07 11.37 11.31
CA PRO A 515 6.95 11.67 12.43
C PRO A 515 6.77 10.66 13.57
N GLU A 516 7.86 10.25 14.20
CA GLU A 516 7.81 9.41 15.40
C GLU A 516 7.18 10.20 16.56
N THR A 517 6.21 9.62 17.27
CA THR A 517 5.40 10.30 18.30
C THR A 517 6.13 10.49 19.65
N MET A 518 7.46 10.61 19.63
CA MET A 518 8.24 11.00 20.79
C MET A 518 8.29 12.53 20.84
N GLU A 519 7.87 13.10 21.96
CA GLU A 519 8.14 14.50 22.30
C GLU A 519 9.67 14.67 22.41
N THR A 520 10.34 14.87 21.29
CA THR A 520 11.70 15.41 21.28
C THR A 520 11.60 16.92 21.51
N PRO A 521 12.48 17.50 22.35
CA PRO A 521 12.52 18.95 22.53
C PRO A 521 12.69 19.61 21.17
N GLU A 522 12.02 20.74 20.94
CA GLU A 522 12.28 21.61 19.79
C GLU A 522 13.79 21.86 19.69
N GLU A 523 14.46 21.14 18.79
CA GLU A 523 15.81 21.48 18.40
C GLU A 523 15.72 22.83 17.70
N THR A 524 16.39 23.79 18.31
CA THR A 524 16.41 25.18 17.90
C THR A 524 16.78 25.24 16.43
N SER A 525 15.95 25.93 15.63
CA SER A 525 16.21 26.14 14.21
C SER A 525 17.62 26.69 14.03
N CYS A 526 18.53 25.81 13.60
CA CYS A 526 19.88 26.22 13.26
C CYS A 526 19.73 27.03 11.98
N GLN A 527 20.04 28.33 12.06
CA GLN A 527 20.05 29.20 10.89
C GLN A 527 20.91 28.54 9.82
N LEU A 528 20.31 28.22 8.66
CA LEU A 528 21.05 27.76 7.48
C LEU A 528 22.11 28.82 7.17
N SER A 529 23.36 28.56 7.55
CA SER A 529 24.48 29.25 6.92
C SER A 529 24.41 28.88 5.44
N SER A 530 24.36 29.88 4.56
CA SER A 530 24.34 29.68 3.12
C SER A 530 25.63 28.97 2.68
N ILE A 531 25.62 27.65 2.71
CA ILE A 531 26.66 26.82 2.11
C ILE A 531 26.54 27.07 0.61
N VAL A 532 27.46 27.87 0.08
CA VAL A 532 27.55 28.09 -1.36
C VAL A 532 28.10 26.80 -1.96
N ALA A 533 27.23 26.04 -2.63
CA ALA A 533 27.65 24.85 -3.35
C ALA A 533 28.72 25.22 -4.39
N PRO A 534 29.82 24.45 -4.50
CA PRO A 534 30.88 24.72 -5.47
C PRO A 534 30.34 24.63 -6.90
N THR A 535 30.83 25.50 -7.78
CA THR A 535 30.54 25.45 -9.22
C THR A 535 31.22 24.22 -9.83
N SER A 536 30.45 23.19 -10.15
CA SER A 536 30.94 21.99 -10.85
C SER A 536 30.63 22.05 -12.34
N PHE A 537 31.48 21.43 -13.16
CA PHE A 537 31.30 21.31 -14.62
C PHE A 537 31.22 22.63 -15.41
N GLY A 538 31.61 23.76 -14.80
CA GLY A 538 31.63 25.07 -15.48
C GLY A 538 30.27 25.75 -15.63
N PHE A 539 29.19 25.20 -15.05
CA PHE A 539 27.88 25.86 -15.02
C PHE A 539 27.84 26.97 -13.97
N GLN A 540 27.29 28.12 -14.34
CA GLN A 540 27.07 29.25 -13.43
C GLN A 540 25.59 29.29 -13.00
N PRO A 541 25.27 29.78 -11.79
CA PRO A 541 23.88 29.97 -11.38
C PRO A 541 23.12 30.84 -12.39
N ALA A 542 21.93 30.40 -12.80
CA ALA A 542 21.04 31.15 -13.66
C ALA A 542 19.59 31.03 -13.16
N ASP A 543 18.80 32.08 -13.37
CA ASP A 543 17.43 32.20 -12.82
C ASP A 543 16.49 31.08 -13.27
N TRP A 544 16.75 30.45 -14.41
CA TRP A 544 15.94 29.37 -14.94
C TRP A 544 16.29 27.98 -14.35
N HIS A 545 17.35 27.85 -13.57
CA HIS A 545 17.71 26.57 -12.95
C HIS A 545 16.62 26.10 -11.99
N ASP A 546 16.05 27.02 -11.20
CA ASP A 546 15.02 26.70 -10.22
C ASP A 546 13.70 26.28 -10.89
N SER A 547 13.42 26.72 -12.12
CA SER A 547 12.24 26.26 -12.87
C SER A 547 12.36 24.82 -13.36
N CYS A 548 13.55 24.22 -13.31
CA CYS A 548 13.76 22.83 -13.72
C CYS A 548 13.49 21.85 -12.59
N ILE A 549 13.37 22.31 -11.34
CA ILE A 549 13.41 21.46 -10.16
C ILE A 549 12.20 21.67 -9.26
N GLN A 550 11.63 20.56 -8.79
CA GLN A 550 10.77 20.55 -7.60
C GLN A 550 11.54 19.87 -6.47
N LYS A 551 11.45 20.42 -5.25
CA LYS A 551 12.07 19.80 -4.08
C LYS A 551 11.14 19.86 -2.87
N CYS A 552 11.13 18.78 -2.09
CA CYS A 552 10.53 18.71 -0.77
C CYS A 552 11.63 18.37 0.23
N VAL A 553 11.85 19.25 1.21
CA VAL A 553 12.95 19.12 2.17
C VAL A 553 12.40 19.17 3.58
N ILE A 554 12.73 18.15 4.37
CA ILE A 554 12.51 18.11 5.81
C ILE A 554 13.89 18.26 6.45
N PRO A 555 14.21 19.42 7.06
CA PRO A 555 15.56 19.73 7.54
C PRO A 555 16.14 18.62 8.40
N GLY A 556 17.39 18.23 8.11
CA GLY A 556 18.08 17.18 8.86
C GLY A 556 17.55 15.75 8.66
N LYS A 557 16.49 15.55 7.87
CA LYS A 557 15.80 14.26 7.73
C LYS A 557 15.71 13.78 6.29
N ILE A 558 15.03 14.52 5.42
CA ILE A 558 14.66 14.08 4.06
C ILE A 558 14.95 15.17 3.03
N CYS A 559 15.46 14.78 1.86
CA CYS A 559 15.53 15.61 0.66
C CYS A 559 15.03 14.80 -0.53
N ALA A 560 13.87 15.19 -1.06
CA ALA A 560 13.29 14.63 -2.27
C ALA A 560 13.33 15.67 -3.39
N VAL A 561 13.72 15.26 -4.59
CA VAL A 561 13.94 16.14 -5.73
C VAL A 561 13.44 15.49 -7.01
N VAL A 562 12.67 16.24 -7.80
CA VAL A 562 12.33 15.92 -9.19
C VAL A 562 12.94 16.99 -10.09
N LEU A 563 13.82 16.58 -10.99
CA LEU A 563 14.46 17.43 -11.99
C LEU A 563 13.89 17.11 -13.37
N SER A 564 13.43 18.12 -14.11
CA SER A 564 12.85 18.01 -15.45
C SER A 564 13.70 18.76 -16.47
N ILE A 565 14.16 18.06 -17.51
CA ILE A 565 14.90 18.64 -18.64
C ILE A 565 14.04 18.58 -19.90
N THR A 566 13.34 19.67 -20.19
CA THR A 566 12.59 19.85 -21.43
C THR A 566 13.52 20.11 -22.63
N SER A 567 12.98 20.01 -23.84
CA SER A 567 13.68 20.44 -25.07
C SER A 567 14.14 21.90 -25.03
N VAL A 568 13.34 22.78 -24.42
CA VAL A 568 13.68 24.21 -24.24
C VAL A 568 14.85 24.38 -23.27
N VAL A 569 14.88 23.60 -22.20
CA VAL A 569 15.99 23.62 -21.24
C VAL A 569 17.26 23.05 -21.87
N ALA A 570 17.16 21.94 -22.62
CA ALA A 570 18.29 21.35 -23.33
C ALA A 570 18.92 22.33 -24.34
N MET A 571 18.12 23.14 -25.05
CA MET A 571 18.64 24.23 -25.90
C MET A 571 19.50 25.23 -25.12
N LYS A 572 19.01 25.68 -23.96
CA LYS A 572 19.74 26.63 -23.09
C LYS A 572 21.03 26.02 -22.57
N ILE A 573 21.02 24.74 -22.20
CA ILE A 573 22.22 24.02 -21.74
C ILE A 573 23.26 23.94 -22.86
N CYS A 574 22.83 23.72 -24.11
CA CYS A 574 23.70 23.43 -25.25
C CYS A 574 24.07 24.67 -26.08
N SER A 575 23.61 25.88 -25.73
CA SER A 575 23.72 27.08 -26.57
C SER A 575 25.16 27.46 -26.95
N ASP A 576 26.16 27.15 -26.12
CA ASP A 576 27.58 27.43 -26.43
C ASP A 576 28.20 26.46 -27.46
N SER A 577 27.45 25.43 -27.88
CA SER A 577 27.90 24.37 -28.80
C SER A 577 27.09 24.30 -30.10
N MET A 578 26.16 25.24 -30.32
CA MET A 578 25.22 25.20 -31.45
C MET A 578 25.82 25.79 -32.73
N ASN A 579 25.95 24.95 -33.76
CA ASN A 579 25.98 25.40 -35.17
C ASN A 579 24.55 25.77 -35.62
N ALA A 580 24.44 26.70 -36.56
CA ALA A 580 23.26 27.49 -36.93
C ALA A 580 22.03 26.76 -37.53
N ASP A 581 21.89 25.43 -37.41
CA ASP A 581 20.87 24.66 -38.15
C ASP A 581 19.55 24.39 -37.39
N TRP A 582 19.38 24.91 -36.16
CA TRP A 582 18.18 24.67 -35.34
C TRP A 582 16.95 25.55 -35.69
N SER A 583 17.04 26.43 -36.70
CA SER A 583 15.99 27.43 -36.98
C SER A 583 14.90 26.99 -37.98
N ASN A 584 14.93 25.77 -38.51
CA ASN A 584 13.92 25.31 -39.48
C ASN A 584 12.98 24.26 -38.88
N ASN A 585 11.71 24.65 -38.77
CA ASN A 585 10.56 24.02 -38.12
C ASN A 585 10.09 22.66 -38.70
N ASN A 586 10.96 21.76 -39.18
CA ASN A 586 10.55 20.42 -39.58
C ASN A 586 11.70 19.40 -39.43
N HIS A 587 11.38 18.27 -38.78
CA HIS A 587 12.13 17.01 -38.63
C HIS A 587 12.77 16.76 -37.26
N GLN A 588 12.53 15.53 -36.76
CA GLN A 588 12.99 14.91 -35.52
C GLN A 588 14.34 15.47 -35.00
N ASN A 589 14.28 16.12 -33.83
CA ASN A 589 15.43 16.74 -33.16
C ASN A 589 16.37 15.67 -32.59
N PHE A 590 17.38 15.26 -33.34
CA PHE A 590 18.41 14.35 -32.86
C PHE A 590 19.40 15.07 -31.93
N LEU A 591 19.53 14.59 -30.70
CA LEU A 591 20.57 15.04 -29.77
C LEU A 591 21.88 14.29 -30.05
N THR A 592 22.96 15.04 -30.25
CA THR A 592 24.30 14.45 -30.39
C THR A 592 24.80 13.92 -29.05
N GLU A 593 25.72 12.96 -29.07
CA GLU A 593 26.36 12.43 -27.85
C GLU A 593 27.03 13.54 -27.02
N SER A 594 27.63 14.54 -27.67
CA SER A 594 28.22 15.72 -27.02
C SER A 594 27.18 16.56 -26.26
N GLN A 595 26.01 16.78 -26.87
CA GLN A 595 24.91 17.49 -26.22
C GLN A 595 24.38 16.71 -25.02
N MET A 596 24.18 15.40 -25.17
CA MET A 596 23.74 14.55 -24.05
C MET A 596 24.77 14.48 -22.92
N LYS A 597 26.06 14.48 -23.23
CA LYS A 597 27.13 14.58 -22.24
C LYS A 597 27.06 15.89 -21.44
N ARG A 598 26.70 17.00 -22.11
CA ARG A 598 26.52 18.29 -21.44
C ARG A 598 25.25 18.30 -20.58
N ILE A 599 24.16 17.70 -21.07
CA ILE A 599 22.90 17.53 -20.32
C ILE A 599 23.09 16.65 -19.09
N SER A 600 23.79 15.52 -19.19
CA SER A 600 24.06 14.63 -18.05
C SER A 600 24.85 15.33 -16.96
N ARG A 601 25.91 16.06 -17.34
CA ARG A 601 26.69 16.91 -16.41
C ARG A 601 25.85 18.01 -15.78
N PHE A 602 24.95 18.64 -16.53
CA PHE A 602 24.03 19.64 -15.99
C PHE A 602 23.07 19.04 -14.95
N CYS A 603 22.52 17.85 -15.22
CA CYS A 603 21.66 17.16 -14.26
C CYS A 603 22.40 16.88 -12.95
N ILE A 604 23.61 16.33 -13.05
CA ILE A 604 24.46 16.03 -11.89
C ILE A 604 24.82 17.31 -11.14
N PHE A 605 25.19 18.39 -11.84
CA PHE A 605 25.45 19.70 -11.25
C PHE A 605 24.26 20.20 -10.43
N LEU A 606 23.06 20.19 -11.01
CA LEU A 606 21.89 20.77 -10.36
C LEU A 606 21.41 19.91 -9.18
N LEU A 607 21.47 18.57 -9.30
CA LEU A 607 21.20 17.66 -8.18
C LEU A 607 22.22 17.84 -7.06
N ASN A 608 23.51 17.90 -7.39
CA ASN A 608 24.60 18.11 -6.42
C ASN A 608 24.47 19.44 -5.68
N LYS A 609 24.19 20.53 -6.42
CA LYS A 609 23.88 21.85 -5.84
C LYS A 609 22.72 21.74 -4.85
N THR A 610 21.62 21.11 -5.27
CA THR A 610 20.41 21.01 -4.45
C THR A 610 20.65 20.22 -3.16
N ILE A 611 21.32 19.07 -3.20
CA ILE A 611 21.56 18.30 -1.97
C ILE A 611 22.51 19.04 -1.01
N ILE A 612 23.60 19.65 -1.51
CA ILE A 612 24.58 20.36 -0.68
C ILE A 612 23.96 21.58 -0.02
N GLU A 613 23.17 22.38 -0.76
CA GLU A 613 22.48 23.55 -0.23
C GLU A 613 21.45 23.20 0.86
N ASN A 614 21.01 21.95 0.93
CA ASN A 614 20.08 21.45 1.95
C ASN A 614 20.78 20.57 3.00
N ASP A 615 22.12 20.63 3.07
CA ASP A 615 22.95 19.89 4.02
C ASP A 615 22.91 18.36 3.85
N PHE A 616 22.72 17.85 2.64
CA PHE A 616 22.78 16.42 2.30
C PHE A 616 24.03 16.07 1.50
N SER A 617 24.43 14.80 1.57
CA SER A 617 25.51 14.21 0.78
C SER A 617 25.00 13.08 -0.12
N TRP A 618 25.79 12.69 -1.12
CA TRP A 618 25.47 11.53 -1.97
C TRP A 618 25.40 10.19 -1.21
N LYS A 619 25.97 10.12 0.01
CA LYS A 619 25.85 8.94 0.90
C LYS A 619 24.45 8.82 1.53
N ASP A 620 23.70 9.92 1.57
CA ASP A 620 22.34 9.94 2.12
C ASP A 620 21.31 9.43 1.11
N THR A 621 21.68 9.35 -0.17
CA THR A 621 20.83 8.90 -1.28
C THR A 621 20.32 7.48 -1.05
N MET A 622 19.00 7.34 -1.02
CA MET A 622 18.32 6.04 -0.98
C MET A 622 18.12 5.51 -2.41
N SER A 623 17.67 6.38 -3.31
CA SER A 623 17.44 6.05 -4.72
C SER A 623 17.64 7.26 -5.61
N LEU A 624 18.18 7.01 -6.81
CA LEU A 624 18.23 7.96 -7.91
C LEU A 624 17.74 7.25 -9.19
N ARG A 625 16.62 7.69 -9.75
CA ARG A 625 16.08 7.19 -11.03
C ARG A 625 16.17 8.26 -12.10
N LEU A 626 16.59 7.86 -13.28
CA LEU A 626 16.66 8.70 -14.47
C LEU A 626 15.68 8.12 -15.50
N TYR A 627 14.59 8.84 -15.71
CA TYR A 627 13.55 8.50 -16.68
C TYR A 627 13.92 9.07 -18.04
N PHE A 628 13.88 8.23 -19.07
CA PHE A 628 14.22 8.63 -20.44
C PHE A 628 13.28 7.96 -21.45
N PRO A 629 12.97 8.63 -22.57
CA PRO A 629 12.14 8.02 -23.60
C PRO A 629 12.97 7.16 -24.58
N PRO A 630 12.47 5.99 -25.02
CA PRO A 630 13.19 5.13 -25.98
C PRO A 630 13.50 5.82 -27.31
N ASN A 631 12.71 6.83 -27.70
CA ASN A 631 12.92 7.62 -28.91
C ASN A 631 14.06 8.65 -28.82
N LEU A 632 14.80 8.71 -27.70
CA LEU A 632 15.96 9.58 -27.54
C LEU A 632 17.10 9.23 -28.52
N HIS A 633 17.05 8.05 -29.17
CA HIS A 633 18.03 7.55 -30.15
C HIS A 633 19.49 7.50 -29.65
N VAL A 634 19.69 7.57 -28.34
CA VAL A 634 20.97 7.34 -27.67
C VAL A 634 20.92 5.95 -27.03
N PRO A 635 21.86 5.04 -27.36
CA PRO A 635 21.88 3.72 -26.76
C PRO A 635 21.92 3.79 -25.23
N LEU A 636 21.20 2.89 -24.56
CA LEU A 636 21.13 2.82 -23.10
C LEU A 636 22.52 2.76 -22.45
N GLU A 637 23.43 1.96 -23.02
CA GLU A 637 24.81 1.84 -22.55
C GLU A 637 25.56 3.17 -22.65
N THR A 638 25.39 3.91 -23.76
CA THR A 638 25.97 5.25 -23.92
C THR A 638 25.43 6.19 -22.87
N LEU A 639 24.10 6.23 -22.65
CA LEU A 639 23.49 7.07 -21.63
C LEU A 639 24.01 6.72 -20.22
N SER A 640 24.12 5.42 -19.90
CA SER A 640 24.66 4.94 -18.63
C SER A 640 26.11 5.38 -18.44
N ASN A 641 26.95 5.23 -19.47
CA ASN A 641 28.35 5.66 -19.43
C ASN A 641 28.48 7.17 -19.24
N LEU A 642 27.66 7.98 -19.91
CA LEU A 642 27.69 9.45 -19.78
C LEU A 642 27.35 9.92 -18.37
N PHE A 643 26.39 9.28 -17.68
CA PHE A 643 26.10 9.59 -16.28
C PHE A 643 27.17 9.05 -15.34
N ALA A 644 27.65 7.82 -15.55
CA ALA A 644 28.72 7.24 -14.75
C ALA A 644 30.00 8.07 -14.81
N ASP A 645 30.39 8.55 -16.00
CA ASP A 645 31.55 9.42 -16.17
C ASP A 645 31.33 10.80 -15.55
N GLY A 646 30.11 11.34 -15.63
CA GLY A 646 29.74 12.56 -14.92
C GLY A 646 29.90 12.44 -13.40
N PHE A 647 29.46 11.34 -12.80
CA PHE A 647 29.65 11.09 -11.36
C PHE A 647 31.13 10.91 -10.99
N LYS A 648 31.90 10.17 -11.79
CA LYS A 648 33.36 10.05 -11.59
C LYS A 648 34.07 11.40 -11.63
N GLU A 649 33.69 12.27 -12.56
CA GLU A 649 34.22 13.63 -12.65
C GLU A 649 33.87 14.45 -11.39
N LEU A 650 32.64 14.32 -10.87
CA LEU A 650 32.22 14.98 -9.62
C LEU A 650 33.05 14.51 -8.42
N ASP A 651 33.31 13.20 -8.29
CA ASP A 651 34.11 12.65 -7.19
C ASP A 651 35.56 13.12 -7.23
N GLN A 652 36.13 13.26 -8.43
CA GLN A 652 37.47 13.81 -8.64
C GLN A 652 37.54 15.27 -8.19
N MET A 653 36.48 16.06 -8.42
CA MET A 653 36.40 17.45 -7.96
C MET A 653 36.28 17.55 -6.42
N ASN A 654 35.65 16.57 -5.77
CA ASN A 654 35.39 16.56 -4.32
C ASN A 654 36.51 15.94 -3.46
N GLY A 655 37.72 15.71 -4.00
CA GLY A 655 38.89 15.31 -3.21
C GLY A 655 39.14 13.79 -3.10
N GLY A 656 38.46 12.98 -3.91
CA GLY A 656 38.85 11.61 -4.23
C GLY A 656 38.91 10.61 -3.07
N THR A 657 37.84 9.85 -2.87
CA THR A 657 37.93 8.49 -2.31
C THR A 657 36.85 7.61 -2.96
N LYS A 658 37.29 6.81 -3.95
CA LYS A 658 36.60 5.75 -4.70
C LYS A 658 35.10 5.96 -5.05
N VAL A 659 34.82 6.07 -6.36
CA VAL A 659 33.72 5.31 -6.99
C VAL A 659 34.34 4.27 -7.91
N GLY A 660 34.70 3.15 -7.30
CA GLY A 660 34.94 1.87 -7.98
C GLY A 660 33.77 0.93 -7.71
N GLY A 661 32.54 1.47 -7.66
CA GLY A 661 31.31 0.77 -7.33
C GLY A 661 30.33 0.72 -8.50
N LYS A 662 29.28 -0.09 -8.36
CA LYS A 662 28.12 -0.14 -9.27
C LYS A 662 27.47 1.25 -9.37
N PRO A 663 26.80 1.59 -10.49
CA PRO A 663 26.16 2.90 -10.63
C PRO A 663 25.15 3.16 -9.49
N ILE A 664 25.19 4.36 -8.92
CA ILE A 664 24.28 4.81 -7.84
C ILE A 664 22.89 5.22 -8.36
N PHE A 665 22.68 5.12 -9.67
CA PHE A 665 21.46 5.52 -10.36
C PHE A 665 20.91 4.39 -11.21
N ASN A 666 19.62 4.47 -11.47
CA ASN A 666 18.87 3.53 -12.29
C ASN A 666 18.30 4.23 -13.52
N LEU A 667 18.48 3.65 -14.70
CA LEU A 667 17.86 4.15 -15.94
C LEU A 667 16.52 3.44 -16.14
N VAL A 668 15.44 4.20 -16.23
CA VAL A 668 14.07 3.68 -16.36
C VAL A 668 13.45 4.16 -17.68
N PRO A 669 13.23 3.28 -18.67
CA PRO A 669 12.62 3.67 -19.94
C PRO A 669 11.12 3.93 -19.74
N VAL A 670 10.64 5.08 -20.20
CA VAL A 670 9.23 5.51 -20.10
C VAL A 670 8.77 6.11 -21.41
N LEU A 671 7.47 6.22 -21.69
CA LEU A 671 7.03 6.93 -22.89
C LEU A 671 7.20 8.45 -22.75
N GLY A 672 7.17 8.93 -21.52
CA GLY A 672 7.41 10.32 -21.14
C GLY A 672 7.43 10.45 -19.63
N ALA A 673 8.12 11.48 -19.13
CA ALA A 673 8.10 11.87 -17.72
C ALA A 673 8.20 13.39 -17.58
N GLY A 674 7.80 13.91 -16.43
CA GLY A 674 7.98 15.33 -16.14
C GLY A 674 7.27 15.77 -14.86
N ILE A 675 7.33 17.07 -14.61
CA ILE A 675 6.75 17.73 -13.44
C ILE A 675 5.29 18.15 -13.61
N SER A 676 4.70 17.93 -14.80
CA SER A 676 3.31 18.24 -15.12
C SER A 676 2.71 17.17 -16.05
N ALA A 677 1.46 16.78 -15.80
CA ALA A 677 0.73 15.84 -16.66
C ALA A 677 0.55 16.36 -18.11
N ALA A 678 0.52 17.68 -18.30
CA ALA A 678 0.37 18.32 -19.59
C ALA A 678 1.66 18.30 -20.43
N CYS A 679 2.82 18.11 -19.78
CA CYS A 679 4.13 18.15 -20.42
C CYS A 679 5.03 17.03 -19.88
N THR A 680 4.84 15.82 -20.40
CA THR A 680 5.66 14.63 -20.10
C THR A 680 6.72 14.35 -21.16
N ASN A 681 6.95 15.29 -22.08
CA ASN A 681 7.88 15.12 -23.20
C ASN A 681 9.32 15.57 -22.84
N ASP A 682 9.72 15.39 -21.58
CA ASP A 682 11.08 15.69 -21.15
C ASP A 682 12.08 14.78 -21.87
N ILE A 683 13.26 15.33 -22.15
CA ILE A 683 14.41 14.57 -22.66
C ILE A 683 14.90 13.62 -21.56
N ILE A 684 14.97 14.13 -20.33
CA ILE A 684 15.34 13.35 -19.15
C ILE A 684 14.66 13.95 -17.91
N THR A 685 14.14 13.08 -17.05
CA THR A 685 13.59 13.46 -15.74
C THR A 685 14.33 12.66 -14.66
N CYS A 686 14.78 13.31 -13.59
CA CYS A 686 15.48 12.64 -12.49
C CYS A 686 14.60 12.66 -11.23
N GLU A 687 14.46 11.52 -10.56
CA GLU A 687 13.86 11.38 -9.22
C GLU A 687 14.96 11.01 -8.24
N LEU A 688 15.30 11.90 -7.33
CA LEU A 688 16.25 11.68 -6.26
C LEU A 688 15.53 11.67 -4.92
N PHE A 689 15.81 10.66 -4.12
CA PHE A 689 15.29 10.56 -2.76
C PHE A 689 16.44 10.26 -1.79
N ALA A 690 16.68 11.16 -0.85
CA ALA A 690 17.75 11.08 0.15
C ALA A 690 17.19 11.21 1.57
N ARG A 691 17.81 10.50 2.51
CA ARG A 691 17.44 10.49 3.94
C ARG A 691 18.69 10.48 4.80
N LYS A 692 18.80 11.37 5.77
CA LYS A 692 19.87 11.29 6.77
C LYS A 692 19.65 10.12 7.74
N SER A 693 20.73 9.53 8.19
CA SER A 693 20.68 8.28 8.98
C SER A 693 20.05 8.46 10.35
#